data_AF-A0A0Q0ZU59-F1
#
_entry.id   AF-A0A0Q0ZU59-F1
#
_cell.length_a   1.000
_cell.length_b   1.000
_cell.length_c   1.000
_cell.angle_alpha   90.00
_cell.angle_beta   90.00
_cell.angle_gamma   90.00
#
_symmetry.space_group_name_H-M   'P 1'
#
loop_
_entity.id
_entity.type
_entity.pdbx_description
1 polymer ?
#
loop_
_entity_poly.entity_id
_entity_poly.type
_entity_poly.pdbx_seq_one_letter_code
_entity_poly.pdbx_strand_id
1 'polypeptide(L)'
;MQLPKIKIPKKYLKVGAWVLGVFLLLLISLGAIAYSKREALLKKMIAKAIAKADKDYGLDVKIGSAGFSGLSAVRMTNISVVPKDRDTLSTINDITVGVKLFPLLFGNVKLSEINLDRGKLNIVLRDSLTNLDFILKRKKKDSTSTSSNKVALSDLANNLLNEVLYKIPDDMEIKNFMMQLNDNDTASLSFLTTSATIDGGELKSNILVNDTVATWHVNGKVKPGKKQLDVMLFADGKKVELPSYLEKKLHTKISFDTVRTEMKDADYSGDNYKISGSWGIKNLLINQKRISGADVIVPDAKVDADMLIGENFVCLDSTSTIYLKNATVHPYLKYTLSPNKIYEMKVNATEQDAQAIFESFPLGLFESLEGMQVSGKLKYNLDFYLDTSMPDSVRFNSTLTPTNFKILKWGKTDLQKINSPFVYTPYEYGKPMRDIMIGPSNPNFTRLEDISFNFRNALLTSEDPSFFRHKGFVEESIRKSIAVNFKEKRFKRGGSTISMQLVKNVFLSRQKTLARKAEEILIVWLIENNKLISKQRMLEVYFNIIEMGPNVYGIGEASHYYFSKSPSELSVGEGIFLANIVPKPKAALYKFMSDGSLKEYLFPYFNFIGNTMAKRGLTPADTSGYGFYGVRLREGLRQYLLPDSAAIDTSSVDMDEDLLPTPEATQEKSRNLIERIFGSSKKDTVKVQAKTDTVKTKKQLRQERREERRKKKENGG
;
A
#
# COMPACT_ATOMS: atom_id res chain seq x y z
N MET A 1 -48.69 32.22 16.97
CA MET A 1 -49.90 31.49 16.49
C MET A 1 -50.56 30.82 17.68
N GLN A 2 -51.74 31.28 18.10
CA GLN A 2 -52.57 30.60 19.10
C GLN A 2 -53.27 29.42 18.41
N LEU A 3 -53.02 28.19 18.86
CA LEU A 3 -53.74 27.01 18.38
C LEU A 3 -55.24 27.16 18.69
N PRO A 4 -56.15 26.80 17.75
CA PRO A 4 -57.57 26.90 17.98
C PRO A 4 -58.01 25.96 19.12
N LYS A 5 -58.76 26.49 20.10
CA LYS A 5 -59.38 25.68 21.17
C LYS A 5 -60.50 24.83 20.57
N ILE A 6 -60.18 23.61 20.16
CA ILE A 6 -61.16 22.60 19.75
C ILE A 6 -62.00 22.23 20.98
N LYS A 7 -63.27 22.68 21.04
CA LYS A 7 -64.22 22.24 22.06
C LYS A 7 -64.78 20.86 21.69
N ILE A 8 -64.11 19.79 22.12
CA ILE A 8 -64.58 18.42 21.95
C ILE A 8 -65.80 18.19 22.87
N PRO A 9 -66.99 17.81 22.37
CA PRO A 9 -68.15 17.53 23.20
C PRO A 9 -67.89 16.37 24.18
N LYS A 10 -68.31 16.49 25.45
CA LYS A 10 -68.11 15.48 26.52
C LYS A 10 -68.52 14.04 26.13
N LYS A 11 -69.49 13.89 25.22
CA LYS A 11 -69.94 12.60 24.67
C LYS A 11 -68.84 11.88 23.87
N TYR A 12 -68.10 12.60 23.02
CA TYR A 12 -67.00 12.04 22.24
C TYR A 12 -65.75 11.77 23.09
N LEU A 13 -65.52 12.55 24.15
CA LEU A 13 -64.51 12.25 25.16
C LEU A 13 -64.81 10.95 25.93
N LYS A 14 -66.07 10.72 26.31
CA LYS A 14 -66.49 9.46 26.96
C LYS A 14 -66.39 8.26 26.03
N VAL A 15 -66.86 8.39 24.78
CA VAL A 15 -66.74 7.32 23.77
C VAL A 15 -65.27 7.05 23.45
N GLY A 16 -64.46 8.09 23.26
CA GLY A 16 -63.02 7.98 23.09
C GLY A 16 -62.35 7.26 24.24
N ALA A 17 -62.66 7.62 25.50
CA ALA A 17 -62.13 6.94 26.68
C ALA A 17 -62.58 5.47 26.80
N TRP A 18 -63.81 5.14 26.41
CA TRP A 18 -64.31 3.76 26.39
C TRP A 18 -63.61 2.92 25.31
N VAL A 19 -63.47 3.47 24.11
CA VAL A 19 -62.74 2.83 23.01
C VAL A 19 -61.27 2.62 23.40
N LEU A 20 -60.64 3.63 24.01
CA LEU A 20 -59.26 3.52 24.51
C LEU A 20 -59.15 2.49 25.62
N GLY A 21 -60.11 2.44 26.55
CA GLY A 21 -60.15 1.46 27.65
C GLY A 21 -60.36 0.03 27.17
N VAL A 22 -61.28 -0.20 26.23
CA VAL A 22 -61.50 -1.52 25.61
C VAL A 22 -60.28 -1.95 24.79
N PHE A 23 -59.66 -1.02 24.05
CA PHE A 23 -58.43 -1.28 23.33
C PHE A 23 -57.27 -1.63 24.28
N LEU A 24 -57.15 -0.94 25.42
CA LEU A 24 -56.16 -1.24 26.45
C LEU A 24 -56.39 -2.62 27.08
N LEU A 25 -57.64 -2.98 27.38
CA LEU A 25 -58.02 -4.30 27.90
C LEU A 25 -57.74 -5.42 26.89
N LEU A 26 -58.02 -5.19 25.60
CA LEU A 26 -57.66 -6.11 24.52
C LEU A 26 -56.14 -6.27 24.41
N LEU A 27 -55.38 -5.18 24.49
CA LEU A 27 -53.91 -5.21 24.50
C LEU A 27 -53.35 -5.97 25.71
N ILE A 28 -53.91 -5.76 26.90
CA ILE A 28 -53.49 -6.47 28.13
C ILE A 28 -53.81 -7.97 28.03
N SER A 29 -55.01 -8.32 27.57
CA SER A 29 -55.43 -9.72 27.43
C SER A 29 -54.64 -10.45 26.33
N LEU A 30 -54.44 -9.83 25.16
CA LEU A 30 -53.55 -10.35 24.11
C LEU A 30 -52.10 -10.45 24.61
N GLY A 31 -51.63 -9.47 25.37
CA GLY A 31 -50.30 -9.47 26.00
C GLY A 31 -50.13 -10.62 26.99
N ALA A 32 -51.12 -10.90 27.83
CA ALA A 32 -51.10 -12.01 28.78
C ALA A 32 -51.11 -13.38 28.06
N ILE A 33 -51.88 -13.51 26.97
CA ILE A 33 -51.87 -14.72 26.14
C ILE A 33 -50.50 -14.90 25.46
N ALA A 34 -49.94 -13.84 24.89
CA ALA A 34 -48.61 -13.87 24.29
C ALA A 34 -47.53 -14.24 25.33
N TYR A 35 -47.62 -13.66 26.53
CA TYR A 35 -46.70 -13.92 27.64
C TYR A 35 -46.79 -15.38 28.12
N SER A 36 -47.99 -15.94 28.27
CA SER A 36 -48.16 -17.35 28.68
C SER A 36 -47.66 -18.35 27.63
N LYS A 37 -47.78 -18.03 26.33
CA LYS A 37 -47.34 -18.92 25.24
C LYS A 37 -45.88 -18.75 24.82
N ARG A 38 -45.17 -17.74 25.33
CA ARG A 38 -43.82 -17.38 24.86
C ARG A 38 -42.80 -18.50 25.01
N GLU A 39 -42.85 -19.28 26.10
CA GLU A 39 -41.90 -20.38 26.34
C GLU A 39 -42.03 -21.50 25.30
N ALA A 40 -43.27 -21.88 24.98
CA ALA A 40 -43.54 -22.87 23.95
C ALA A 40 -43.09 -22.38 22.56
N LEU A 41 -43.31 -21.09 22.27
CA LEU A 41 -42.84 -20.45 21.03
C LEU A 41 -41.31 -20.42 20.96
N LEU A 42 -40.63 -20.06 22.05
CA LEU A 42 -39.17 -20.03 22.12
C LEU A 42 -38.57 -21.40 21.83
N LYS A 43 -39.07 -22.46 22.49
CA LYS A 43 -38.62 -23.84 22.23
C LYS A 43 -38.77 -24.23 20.77
N LYS A 44 -39.91 -23.91 20.15
CA LYS A 44 -40.16 -24.17 18.72
C LYS A 44 -39.20 -23.38 17.81
N MET A 45 -38.94 -22.12 18.14
CA MET A 45 -38.04 -21.26 17.39
C MET A 45 -36.58 -21.70 17.50
N ILE A 46 -36.13 -22.10 18.68
CA ILE A 46 -34.79 -22.65 18.91
C ILE A 46 -34.61 -23.96 18.12
N ALA A 47 -35.57 -24.89 18.20
CA ALA A 47 -35.51 -26.13 17.43
C ALA A 47 -35.43 -25.86 15.92
N LYS A 48 -36.20 -24.88 15.42
CA LYS A 48 -36.14 -24.44 14.02
C LYS A 48 -34.79 -23.81 13.67
N ALA A 49 -34.19 -23.04 14.58
CA ALA A 49 -32.89 -22.40 14.37
C ALA A 49 -31.76 -23.44 14.34
N ILE A 50 -31.76 -24.43 15.24
CA ILE A 50 -30.79 -25.54 15.27
C ILE A 50 -30.91 -26.36 13.98
N ALA A 51 -32.12 -26.75 13.58
CA ALA A 51 -32.34 -27.49 12.33
C ALA A 51 -31.89 -26.69 11.10
N LYS A 52 -32.09 -25.37 11.10
CA LYS A 52 -31.60 -24.48 10.04
C LYS A 52 -30.07 -24.39 10.05
N ALA A 53 -29.44 -24.30 11.22
CA ALA A 53 -27.99 -24.24 11.36
C ALA A 53 -27.32 -25.51 10.81
N ASP A 54 -27.87 -26.68 11.13
CA ASP A 54 -27.42 -27.96 10.57
C ASP A 54 -27.62 -28.00 9.04
N LYS A 55 -28.82 -27.66 8.56
CA LYS A 55 -29.15 -27.71 7.12
C LYS A 55 -28.34 -26.74 6.27
N ASP A 56 -28.26 -25.48 6.69
CA ASP A 56 -27.70 -24.40 5.86
C ASP A 56 -26.18 -24.28 5.98
N TYR A 57 -25.62 -24.71 7.13
CA TYR A 57 -24.22 -24.48 7.48
C TYR A 57 -23.49 -25.75 7.97
N GLY A 58 -24.18 -26.88 8.17
CA GLY A 58 -23.57 -28.11 8.67
C GLY A 58 -23.06 -27.98 10.11
N LEU A 59 -23.80 -27.26 10.97
CA LEU A 59 -23.45 -27.04 12.37
C LEU A 59 -24.28 -27.94 13.30
N ASP A 60 -23.61 -28.77 14.11
CA ASP A 60 -24.19 -29.41 15.29
C ASP A 60 -24.23 -28.38 16.43
N VAL A 61 -25.43 -27.84 16.69
CA VAL A 61 -25.67 -26.86 17.75
C VAL A 61 -26.44 -27.54 18.88
N LYS A 62 -25.83 -27.57 20.06
CA LYS A 62 -26.44 -28.08 21.30
C LYS A 62 -26.68 -26.92 22.27
N ILE A 63 -27.82 -26.94 22.93
CA ILE A 63 -28.21 -25.98 23.98
C ILE A 63 -28.78 -26.81 25.13
N GLY A 64 -28.22 -26.69 26.33
CA GLY A 64 -28.65 -27.45 27.50
C GLY A 64 -30.03 -27.01 28.01
N SER A 65 -30.16 -25.73 28.37
CA SER A 65 -31.44 -25.12 28.71
C SER A 65 -31.61 -23.77 28.04
N ALA A 66 -32.85 -23.41 27.74
CA ALA A 66 -33.23 -22.10 27.23
C ALA A 66 -34.58 -21.68 27.82
N GLY A 67 -34.70 -20.42 28.23
CA GLY A 67 -35.94 -19.87 28.77
C GLY A 67 -35.91 -18.35 28.82
N PHE A 68 -37.06 -17.72 29.01
CA PHE A 68 -37.11 -16.27 29.20
C PHE A 68 -36.58 -15.88 30.59
N SER A 69 -35.70 -14.89 30.59
CA SER A 69 -35.34 -14.12 31.78
C SER A 69 -36.06 -12.76 31.67
N GLY A 70 -37.00 -12.46 32.55
CA GLY A 70 -37.79 -11.23 32.48
C GLY A 70 -38.79 -11.18 31.30
N LEU A 71 -38.98 -10.01 30.68
CA LEU A 71 -39.99 -9.78 29.62
C LEU A 71 -39.48 -10.11 28.21
N SER A 72 -38.25 -9.73 27.89
CA SER A 72 -37.71 -9.78 26.52
C SER A 72 -36.30 -10.36 26.41
N ALA A 73 -35.74 -10.90 27.49
CA ALA A 73 -34.45 -11.57 27.46
C ALA A 73 -34.60 -13.09 27.49
N VAL A 74 -33.67 -13.76 26.82
CA VAL A 74 -33.59 -15.21 26.73
C VAL A 74 -32.26 -15.64 27.30
N ARG A 75 -32.30 -16.47 28.35
CA ARG A 75 -31.13 -17.11 28.94
C ARG A 75 -30.97 -18.50 28.36
N MET A 76 -29.75 -18.84 27.98
CA MET A 76 -29.35 -20.13 27.43
C MET A 76 -28.10 -20.62 28.15
N THR A 77 -28.04 -21.93 28.42
CA THR A 77 -26.90 -22.56 29.11
C THR A 77 -26.32 -23.72 28.31
N ASN A 78 -25.04 -24.00 28.54
CA ASN A 78 -24.30 -25.13 27.96
C ASN A 78 -24.45 -25.21 26.43
N ILE A 79 -24.17 -24.09 25.76
CA ILE A 79 -24.18 -24.01 24.30
C ILE A 79 -22.89 -24.62 23.76
N SER A 80 -23.01 -25.45 22.73
CA SER A 80 -21.88 -25.95 21.95
C SER A 80 -22.19 -25.86 20.47
N VAL A 81 -21.24 -25.36 19.69
CA VAL A 81 -21.33 -25.24 18.22
C VAL A 81 -20.16 -26.01 17.61
N VAL A 82 -20.46 -27.09 16.91
CA VAL A 82 -19.48 -27.97 16.27
C VAL A 82 -19.81 -28.09 14.78
N PRO A 83 -18.97 -27.57 13.88
CA PRO A 83 -19.13 -27.84 12.45
C PRO A 83 -18.88 -29.33 12.17
N LYS A 84 -19.65 -29.93 11.24
CA LYS A 84 -19.48 -31.34 10.86
C LYS A 84 -18.03 -31.64 10.44
N ASP A 85 -17.49 -32.74 10.95
CA ASP A 85 -16.14 -33.23 10.69
C ASP A 85 -15.03 -32.20 10.98
N ARG A 86 -15.25 -31.31 11.96
CA ARG A 86 -14.30 -30.27 12.37
C ARG A 86 -14.23 -30.14 13.89
N ASP A 87 -13.18 -29.49 14.37
CA ASP A 87 -13.01 -29.16 15.78
C ASP A 87 -14.12 -28.21 16.26
N THR A 88 -14.50 -28.35 17.54
CA THR A 88 -15.47 -27.46 18.22
C THR A 88 -15.12 -26.00 17.98
N LEU A 89 -16.09 -25.25 17.46
CA LEU A 89 -15.93 -23.83 17.15
C LEU A 89 -16.18 -22.98 18.38
N SER A 90 -17.27 -23.23 19.11
CA SER A 90 -17.64 -22.39 20.24
C SER A 90 -18.32 -23.18 21.35
N THR A 91 -18.02 -22.83 22.60
CA THR A 91 -18.73 -23.30 23.80
C THR A 91 -19.08 -22.12 24.69
N ILE A 92 -20.30 -22.08 25.24
CA ILE A 92 -20.73 -21.02 26.14
C ILE A 92 -21.48 -21.64 27.32
N ASN A 93 -21.02 -21.37 28.54
CA ASN A 93 -21.65 -21.92 29.73
C ASN A 93 -22.98 -21.22 30.04
N ASP A 94 -22.98 -19.88 30.05
CA ASP A 94 -24.16 -19.08 30.29
C ASP A 94 -24.17 -17.86 29.35
N ILE A 95 -25.30 -17.62 28.71
CA ILE A 95 -25.54 -16.39 27.96
C ILE A 95 -26.99 -15.95 28.13
N THR A 96 -27.19 -14.66 28.39
CA THR A 96 -28.48 -13.99 28.36
C THR A 96 -28.46 -12.95 27.27
N VAL A 97 -29.45 -12.99 26.38
CA VAL A 97 -29.59 -12.05 25.26
C VAL A 97 -30.96 -11.40 25.35
N GLY A 98 -30.97 -10.08 25.57
CA GLY A 98 -32.16 -9.24 25.58
C GLY A 98 -32.42 -8.58 24.23
N VAL A 99 -33.70 -8.41 23.88
CA VAL A 99 -34.12 -7.62 22.72
C VAL A 99 -35.04 -6.46 23.11
N LYS A 100 -34.95 -5.36 22.38
CA LYS A 100 -35.86 -4.22 22.52
C LYS A 100 -37.24 -4.58 21.97
N LEU A 101 -38.27 -4.48 22.82
CA LEU A 101 -39.65 -4.83 22.46
C LEU A 101 -40.24 -3.94 21.38
N PHE A 102 -40.03 -2.62 21.44
CA PHE A 102 -40.67 -1.69 20.51
C PHE A 102 -40.19 -1.87 19.05
N PRO A 103 -38.87 -1.93 18.74
CA PRO A 103 -38.40 -2.26 17.39
C PRO A 103 -38.90 -3.63 16.89
N LEU A 104 -39.02 -4.61 17.80
CA LEU A 104 -39.46 -5.97 17.46
C LEU A 104 -40.92 -5.99 16.95
N LEU A 105 -41.80 -5.12 17.46
CA LEU A 105 -43.18 -4.98 16.98
C LEU A 105 -43.27 -4.56 15.51
N PHE A 106 -42.23 -3.89 14.99
CA PHE A 106 -42.12 -3.47 13.60
C PHE A 106 -41.20 -4.39 12.77
N GLY A 107 -40.81 -5.55 13.32
CA GLY A 107 -39.96 -6.54 12.63
C GLY A 107 -38.45 -6.31 12.73
N ASN A 108 -38.00 -5.29 13.48
CA ASN A 108 -36.58 -4.96 13.64
C ASN A 108 -36.04 -5.56 14.94
N VAL A 109 -35.13 -6.53 14.85
CA VAL A 109 -34.47 -7.12 16.03
C VAL A 109 -33.31 -6.22 16.46
N LYS A 110 -33.41 -5.61 17.64
CA LYS A 110 -32.33 -4.84 18.27
C LYS A 110 -32.02 -5.41 19.63
N LEU A 111 -30.74 -5.58 19.94
CA LEU A 111 -30.29 -6.08 21.23
C LEU A 111 -30.47 -4.99 22.30
N SER A 112 -30.92 -5.38 23.48
CA SER A 112 -30.96 -4.52 24.67
C SER A 112 -29.79 -4.84 25.59
N GLU A 113 -29.59 -6.12 25.90
CA GLU A 113 -28.52 -6.61 26.77
C GLU A 113 -27.85 -7.87 26.22
N ILE A 114 -26.57 -8.04 26.51
CA ILE A 114 -25.87 -9.33 26.40
C ILE A 114 -25.09 -9.56 27.68
N ASN A 115 -25.40 -10.63 28.41
CA ASN A 115 -24.63 -11.10 29.55
C ASN A 115 -24.05 -12.48 29.23
N LEU A 116 -22.73 -12.62 29.18
CA LEU A 116 -22.03 -13.87 28.88
C LEU A 116 -21.07 -14.21 30.02
N ASP A 117 -21.16 -15.44 30.54
CA ASP A 117 -20.18 -15.99 31.49
C ASP A 117 -19.57 -17.28 30.93
N ARG A 118 -18.23 -17.32 30.90
CA ARG A 118 -17.41 -18.46 30.44
C ARG A 118 -17.78 -18.90 29.03
N GLY A 119 -17.24 -18.18 28.04
CA GLY A 119 -17.31 -18.55 26.64
C GLY A 119 -15.95 -18.89 26.06
N LYS A 120 -15.92 -19.76 25.07
CA LYS A 120 -14.71 -20.09 24.31
C LYS A 120 -15.04 -20.10 22.82
N LEU A 121 -14.28 -19.35 22.04
CA LEU A 121 -14.25 -19.41 20.58
C LEU A 121 -12.89 -20.00 20.16
N ASN A 122 -12.90 -21.12 19.47
CA ASN A 122 -11.70 -21.81 19.02
C ASN A 122 -11.69 -21.85 17.50
N ILE A 123 -10.75 -21.16 16.87
CA ILE A 123 -10.55 -21.15 15.42
C ILE A 123 -9.35 -22.03 15.13
N VAL A 124 -9.55 -23.03 14.28
CA VAL A 124 -8.50 -23.96 13.88
C VAL A 124 -8.23 -23.80 12.38
N LEU A 125 -6.96 -23.61 12.04
CA LEU A 125 -6.44 -23.54 10.68
C LEU A 125 -5.48 -24.73 10.48
N ARG A 126 -5.92 -25.77 9.76
CA ARG A 126 -5.08 -26.91 9.38
C ARG A 126 -4.96 -27.01 7.87
N ASP A 127 -3.83 -26.57 7.32
CA ASP A 127 -3.50 -26.59 5.89
C ASP A 127 -4.58 -25.91 5.03
N SER A 128 -5.49 -26.72 4.48
CA SER A 128 -6.61 -26.29 3.65
C SER A 128 -7.95 -26.26 4.40
N LEU A 129 -8.03 -26.89 5.56
CA LEU A 129 -9.24 -27.09 6.35
C LEU A 129 -9.31 -26.08 7.49
N THR A 130 -10.50 -25.53 7.72
CA THR A 130 -10.78 -24.75 8.91
C THR A 130 -12.15 -25.08 9.45
N ASN A 131 -12.31 -24.98 10.77
CA ASN A 131 -13.63 -25.06 11.39
C ASN A 131 -14.52 -23.83 11.09
N LEU A 132 -14.05 -22.87 10.29
CA LEU A 132 -14.83 -21.75 9.72
C LEU A 132 -15.26 -21.96 8.26
N ASP A 133 -15.01 -23.13 7.66
CA ASP A 133 -15.24 -23.36 6.22
C ASP A 133 -16.71 -23.13 5.80
N PHE A 134 -17.66 -23.32 6.72
CA PHE A 134 -19.09 -23.10 6.49
C PHE A 134 -19.45 -21.63 6.21
N ILE A 135 -18.62 -20.68 6.67
CA ILE A 135 -18.78 -19.23 6.39
C ILE A 135 -17.95 -18.83 5.17
N LEU A 136 -16.75 -19.41 5.01
CA LEU A 136 -15.78 -19.00 3.99
C LEU A 136 -16.10 -19.56 2.59
N LYS A 137 -16.78 -20.71 2.48
CA LYS A 137 -17.23 -21.25 1.19
C LYS A 137 -18.47 -20.47 0.72
N ARG A 138 -18.30 -19.55 -0.24
CA ARG A 138 -19.42 -18.91 -0.96
C ARG A 138 -20.39 -19.99 -1.47
N LYS A 139 -21.66 -19.94 -1.07
CA LYS A 139 -22.74 -20.61 -1.81
C LYS A 139 -22.65 -20.16 -3.28
N LYS A 140 -22.61 -21.12 -4.23
CA LYS A 140 -22.76 -20.80 -5.65
C LYS A 140 -24.05 -20.00 -5.78
N LYS A 141 -23.95 -18.75 -6.26
CA LYS A 141 -25.12 -17.93 -6.55
C LYS A 141 -25.89 -18.66 -7.64
N ASP A 142 -27.12 -19.08 -7.37
CA ASP A 142 -28.05 -19.48 -8.42
C ASP A 142 -28.23 -18.28 -9.35
N SER A 143 -27.82 -18.44 -10.60
CA SER A 143 -27.79 -17.40 -11.63
C SER A 143 -29.16 -17.10 -12.23
N THR A 144 -30.21 -17.08 -11.41
CA THR A 144 -31.61 -16.87 -11.82
C THR A 144 -32.30 -15.68 -11.14
N SER A 145 -31.54 -14.66 -10.75
CA SER A 145 -32.11 -13.34 -10.43
C SER A 145 -31.55 -12.27 -11.38
N THR A 146 -32.25 -12.05 -12.48
CA THR A 146 -32.06 -10.93 -13.40
C THR A 146 -32.65 -9.67 -12.77
N SER A 147 -31.85 -8.95 -11.99
CA SER A 147 -32.15 -7.58 -11.57
C SER A 147 -30.84 -6.82 -11.43
N SER A 148 -30.50 -6.06 -12.46
CA SER A 148 -29.25 -5.35 -12.64
C SER A 148 -29.17 -4.01 -11.88
N ASN A 149 -29.73 -3.92 -10.67
CA ASN A 149 -29.38 -2.79 -9.81
C ASN A 149 -28.01 -3.10 -9.19
N LYS A 150 -26.95 -2.52 -9.77
CA LYS A 150 -25.64 -2.49 -9.11
C LYS A 150 -25.86 -1.79 -7.78
N VAL A 151 -25.70 -2.53 -6.68
CA VAL A 151 -25.79 -1.96 -5.34
C VAL A 151 -24.69 -0.90 -5.22
N ALA A 152 -25.08 0.33 -4.89
CA ALA A 152 -24.17 1.45 -4.69
C ALA A 152 -23.22 1.14 -3.51
N LEU A 153 -21.95 1.57 -3.61
CA LEU A 153 -21.01 1.40 -2.49
C LEU A 153 -21.45 2.19 -1.25
N SER A 154 -22.14 3.32 -1.42
CA SER A 154 -22.76 4.09 -0.34
C SER A 154 -23.74 3.23 0.48
N ASP A 155 -24.67 2.55 -0.20
CA ASP A 155 -25.63 1.64 0.42
C ASP A 155 -24.95 0.45 1.09
N LEU A 156 -23.95 -0.13 0.43
CA LEU A 156 -23.16 -1.22 1.00
C LEU A 156 -22.49 -0.77 2.31
N ALA A 157 -21.88 0.42 2.32
CA ALA A 157 -21.18 0.95 3.49
C ALA A 157 -22.13 1.26 4.64
N ASN A 158 -23.26 1.93 4.39
CA ASN A 158 -24.29 2.18 5.39
C ASN A 158 -24.83 0.87 5.96
N ASN A 159 -25.15 -0.10 5.11
CA ASN A 159 -25.66 -1.40 5.56
C ASN A 159 -24.62 -2.16 6.39
N LEU A 160 -23.36 -2.17 5.97
CA LEU A 160 -22.28 -2.82 6.73
C LEU A 160 -22.06 -2.16 8.09
N LEU A 161 -22.01 -0.83 8.14
CA LEU A 161 -21.83 -0.10 9.39
C LEU A 161 -23.02 -0.35 10.34
N ASN A 162 -24.24 -0.28 9.82
CA ASN A 162 -25.45 -0.57 10.58
C ASN A 162 -25.45 -2.02 11.10
N GLU A 163 -25.06 -3.00 10.28
CA GLU A 163 -24.97 -4.41 10.68
C GLU A 163 -23.97 -4.66 11.81
N VAL A 164 -22.92 -3.85 11.91
CA VAL A 164 -21.95 -3.91 13.01
C VAL A 164 -22.48 -3.19 14.24
N LEU A 165 -22.93 -1.94 14.09
CA LEU A 165 -23.37 -1.11 15.21
C LEU A 165 -24.65 -1.63 15.87
N TYR A 166 -25.62 -2.15 15.10
CA TYR A 166 -26.85 -2.71 15.67
C TYR A 166 -26.64 -3.97 16.50
N LYS A 167 -25.48 -4.62 16.38
CA LYS A 167 -25.11 -5.79 17.18
C LYS A 167 -24.44 -5.44 18.50
N ILE A 168 -24.08 -4.18 18.71
CA ILE A 168 -23.60 -3.71 20.00
C ILE A 168 -24.84 -3.41 20.87
N PRO A 169 -25.05 -4.14 21.98
CA PRO A 169 -26.19 -3.89 22.87
C PRO A 169 -26.04 -2.56 23.62
N ASP A 170 -27.11 -2.07 24.24
CA ASP A 170 -27.03 -0.89 25.10
C ASP A 170 -26.24 -1.21 26.37
N ASP A 171 -26.51 -2.39 26.95
CA ASP A 171 -25.84 -2.93 28.12
C ASP A 171 -25.13 -4.25 27.77
N MET A 172 -23.92 -4.44 28.27
CA MET A 172 -23.15 -5.66 28.02
C MET A 172 -22.36 -6.04 29.25
N GLU A 173 -22.33 -7.34 29.56
CA GLU A 173 -21.37 -7.90 30.51
C GLU A 173 -20.81 -9.21 29.94
N ILE A 174 -19.50 -9.25 29.71
CA ILE A 174 -18.79 -10.46 29.26
C ILE A 174 -17.76 -10.80 30.32
N LYS A 175 -17.80 -12.02 30.85
CA LYS A 175 -16.86 -12.56 31.82
C LYS A 175 -16.20 -13.82 31.28
N ASN A 176 -14.88 -13.90 31.41
CA ASN A 176 -14.08 -15.09 31.06
C ASN A 176 -14.35 -15.59 29.63
N PHE A 177 -14.30 -14.70 28.63
CA PHE A 177 -14.43 -15.08 27.23
C PHE A 177 -13.06 -15.31 26.62
N MET A 178 -12.81 -16.53 26.15
CA MET A 178 -11.54 -16.94 25.57
C MET A 178 -11.66 -17.12 24.06
N MET A 179 -10.87 -16.37 23.30
CA MET A 179 -10.69 -16.58 21.87
C MET A 179 -9.33 -17.24 21.64
N GLN A 180 -9.32 -18.38 20.95
CA GLN A 180 -8.10 -19.11 20.57
C GLN A 180 -8.04 -19.25 19.06
N LEU A 181 -6.87 -19.01 18.49
CA LEU A 181 -6.54 -19.30 17.10
C LEU A 181 -5.36 -20.26 17.09
N ASN A 182 -5.56 -21.45 16.52
CA ASN A 182 -4.55 -22.48 16.38
C ASN A 182 -4.19 -22.64 14.91
N ASP A 183 -2.92 -22.37 14.57
CA ASP A 183 -2.34 -22.53 13.24
C ASP A 183 -1.33 -23.68 13.25
N ASN A 184 -1.24 -24.46 12.16
CA ASN A 184 -0.45 -25.70 12.03
C ASN A 184 1.03 -25.60 12.49
N ASP A 185 1.59 -24.39 12.51
CA ASP A 185 3.01 -24.10 12.73
C ASP A 185 3.38 -23.78 14.20
N THR A 186 2.84 -24.52 15.19
CA THR A 186 3.13 -24.37 16.64
C THR A 186 2.71 -23.07 17.32
N ALA A 187 1.98 -22.17 16.65
CA ALA A 187 1.56 -20.90 17.22
C ALA A 187 0.06 -20.90 17.57
N SER A 188 -0.24 -20.77 18.87
CA SER A 188 -1.59 -20.56 19.38
C SER A 188 -1.74 -19.13 19.89
N LEU A 189 -2.50 -18.31 19.18
CA LEU A 189 -2.85 -16.97 19.65
C LEU A 189 -4.08 -17.07 20.56
N SER A 190 -3.96 -16.58 21.80
CA SER A 190 -5.09 -16.55 22.74
C SER A 190 -5.35 -15.13 23.25
N PHE A 191 -6.62 -14.77 23.29
CA PHE A 191 -7.14 -13.57 23.93
C PHE A 191 -8.13 -14.00 25.00
N LEU A 192 -7.87 -13.65 26.25
CA LEU A 192 -8.77 -13.89 27.37
C LEU A 192 -9.35 -12.55 27.83
N THR A 193 -10.59 -12.28 27.46
CA THR A 193 -11.37 -11.17 28.01
C THR A 193 -11.86 -11.58 29.40
N THR A 194 -11.23 -11.08 30.46
CA THR A 194 -11.65 -11.37 31.85
C THR A 194 -12.92 -10.64 32.21
N SER A 195 -13.03 -9.39 31.76
CA SER A 195 -14.23 -8.57 31.86
C SER A 195 -14.36 -7.65 30.65
N ALA A 196 -15.55 -7.52 30.08
CA ALA A 196 -15.92 -6.40 29.21
C ALA A 196 -17.33 -5.95 29.56
N THR A 197 -17.50 -4.65 29.80
CA THR A 197 -18.78 -4.07 30.19
C THR A 197 -19.13 -2.88 29.30
N ILE A 198 -20.41 -2.76 28.94
CA ILE A 198 -21.02 -1.53 28.48
C ILE A 198 -22.14 -1.21 29.45
N ASP A 199 -22.07 -0.06 30.11
CA ASP A 199 -23.10 0.43 31.05
C ASP A 199 -23.36 1.91 30.77
N GLY A 200 -24.58 2.26 30.39
CA GLY A 200 -24.92 3.63 30.00
C GLY A 200 -24.10 4.13 28.80
N GLY A 201 -23.58 3.22 27.97
CA GLY A 201 -22.68 3.49 26.86
C GLY A 201 -21.21 3.66 27.24
N GLU A 202 -20.83 3.55 28.52
CA GLU A 202 -19.42 3.52 28.94
C GLU A 202 -18.85 2.11 28.73
N LEU A 203 -17.87 1.98 27.84
CA LEU A 203 -17.16 0.73 27.54
C LEU A 203 -15.91 0.61 28.43
N LYS A 204 -15.74 -0.54 29.07
CA LYS A 204 -14.49 -0.96 29.73
C LYS A 204 -14.21 -2.42 29.44
N SER A 205 -12.97 -2.77 29.17
CA SER A 205 -12.58 -4.17 28.97
C SER A 205 -11.14 -4.44 29.36
N ASN A 206 -10.92 -5.63 29.94
CA ASN A 206 -9.63 -6.19 30.30
C ASN A 206 -9.39 -7.45 29.46
N ILE A 207 -8.31 -7.47 28.68
CA ILE A 207 -7.97 -8.57 27.77
C ILE A 207 -6.52 -9.01 28.03
N LEU A 208 -6.33 -10.25 28.44
CA LEU A 208 -5.00 -10.87 28.53
C LEU A 208 -4.65 -11.53 27.19
N VAL A 209 -3.42 -11.35 26.74
CA VAL A 209 -2.96 -11.86 25.44
C VAL A 209 -1.76 -12.78 25.66
N ASN A 210 -1.86 -14.04 25.21
CA ASN A 210 -1.03 -15.18 25.63
C ASN A 210 0.49 -14.94 25.69
N ASP A 211 1.04 -14.24 24.70
CA ASP A 211 2.49 -14.06 24.54
C ASP A 211 2.99 -12.73 25.11
N THR A 212 2.08 -11.86 25.56
CA THR A 212 2.42 -10.55 26.10
C THR A 212 2.22 -10.57 27.60
N VAL A 213 3.23 -10.12 28.36
CA VAL A 213 3.15 -9.99 29.83
C VAL A 213 2.29 -8.77 30.25
N ALA A 214 1.36 -8.33 29.41
CA ALA A 214 0.61 -7.09 29.57
C ALA A 214 -0.88 -7.33 29.36
N THR A 215 -1.70 -6.79 30.27
CA THR A 215 -3.16 -6.75 30.11
C THR A 215 -3.51 -5.55 29.24
N TRP A 216 -4.28 -5.79 28.18
CA TRP A 216 -4.80 -4.74 27.32
C TRP A 216 -6.12 -4.23 27.88
N HIS A 217 -6.27 -2.91 27.83
CA HIS A 217 -7.45 -2.17 28.26
C HIS A 217 -8.12 -1.54 27.07
N VAL A 218 -9.43 -1.73 26.95
CA VAL A 218 -10.25 -1.04 25.95
C VAL A 218 -11.31 -0.23 26.70
N ASN A 219 -11.11 1.09 26.73
CA ASN A 219 -11.96 2.02 27.47
C ASN A 219 -12.54 3.07 26.55
N GLY A 220 -13.76 3.54 26.82
CA GLY A 220 -14.33 4.61 26.03
C GLY A 220 -15.85 4.71 26.13
N LYS A 221 -16.45 5.31 25.11
CA LYS A 221 -17.90 5.49 25.00
C LYS A 221 -18.41 4.94 23.68
N VAL A 222 -19.51 4.21 23.73
CA VAL A 222 -20.18 3.68 22.56
C VAL A 222 -21.65 4.04 22.64
N LYS A 223 -22.15 4.71 21.61
CA LYS A 223 -23.56 5.10 21.46
C LYS A 223 -24.06 4.59 20.11
N PRO A 224 -24.36 3.29 19.97
CA PRO A 224 -24.67 2.69 18.67
C PRO A 224 -25.87 3.34 17.98
N GLY A 225 -26.90 3.73 18.76
CA GLY A 225 -28.08 4.42 18.23
C GLY A 225 -27.81 5.80 17.63
N LYS A 226 -26.70 6.45 17.99
CA LYS A 226 -26.24 7.72 17.41
C LYS A 226 -25.09 7.54 16.42
N LYS A 227 -24.68 6.30 16.14
CA LYS A 227 -23.48 5.98 15.36
C LYS A 227 -22.23 6.73 15.86
N GLN A 228 -22.08 6.78 17.18
CA GLN A 228 -20.97 7.44 17.85
C GLN A 228 -20.14 6.42 18.63
N LEU A 229 -18.82 6.53 18.50
CA LEU A 229 -17.85 5.62 19.11
C LEU A 229 -16.63 6.46 19.48
N ASP A 230 -16.07 6.26 20.67
CA ASP A 230 -14.81 6.86 21.09
C ASP A 230 -14.12 5.86 22.01
N VAL A 231 -13.12 5.14 21.49
CA VAL A 231 -12.51 4.01 22.17
C VAL A 231 -11.00 4.13 22.14
N MET A 232 -10.37 3.86 23.28
CA MET A 232 -8.94 3.87 23.47
C MET A 232 -8.45 2.49 23.91
N LEU A 233 -7.42 1.99 23.22
CA LEU A 233 -6.66 0.78 23.53
C LEU A 233 -5.32 1.16 24.15
N PHE A 234 -4.95 0.55 25.27
CA PHE A 234 -3.66 0.72 25.95
C PHE A 234 -3.31 -0.51 26.79
N ALA A 235 -2.15 -0.55 27.44
CA ALA A 235 -1.74 -1.64 28.33
C ALA A 235 -1.17 -1.13 29.68
N ASP A 236 -1.20 -1.97 30.71
CA ASP A 236 -0.75 -1.61 32.07
C ASP A 236 0.76 -1.35 32.16
N GLY A 237 1.15 -0.07 32.27
CA GLY A 237 2.54 0.34 32.49
C GLY A 237 3.54 -0.14 31.43
N LYS A 238 3.03 -0.63 30.29
CA LYS A 238 3.77 -1.26 29.19
C LYS A 238 3.16 -0.81 27.87
N LYS A 239 3.89 -1.06 26.79
CA LYS A 239 3.37 -0.88 25.42
C LYS A 239 2.39 -2.00 25.08
N VAL A 240 1.40 -1.66 24.26
CA VAL A 240 0.66 -2.65 23.49
C VAL A 240 1.60 -3.15 22.40
N GLU A 241 1.85 -4.45 22.38
CA GLU A 241 2.71 -5.12 21.40
C GLU A 241 1.88 -6.11 20.60
N LEU A 242 2.14 -6.25 19.30
CA LEU A 242 1.48 -7.31 18.55
C LEU A 242 1.93 -8.69 19.07
N PRO A 243 1.00 -9.64 19.22
CA PRO A 243 1.36 -11.02 19.53
C PRO A 243 2.39 -11.56 18.53
N SER A 244 3.38 -12.32 19.01
CA SER A 244 4.50 -12.80 18.20
C SER A 244 4.06 -13.61 16.97
N TYR A 245 2.92 -14.29 17.03
CA TYR A 245 2.29 -14.92 15.87
C TYR A 245 2.04 -13.94 14.72
N LEU A 246 1.44 -12.77 15.01
CA LEU A 246 1.14 -11.76 14.00
C LEU A 246 2.44 -11.11 13.49
N GLU A 247 3.42 -10.90 14.35
CA GLU A 247 4.71 -10.33 13.94
C GLU A 247 5.46 -11.25 12.97
N LYS A 248 5.49 -12.56 13.23
CA LYS A 248 6.08 -13.56 12.33
C LYS A 248 5.35 -13.60 11.00
N LYS A 249 4.01 -13.57 11.01
CA LYS A 249 3.17 -13.66 9.81
C LYS A 249 3.21 -12.40 8.94
N LEU A 250 3.30 -11.23 9.56
CA LEU A 250 3.39 -9.94 8.87
C LEU A 250 4.84 -9.52 8.60
N HIS A 251 5.82 -10.27 9.10
CA HIS A 251 7.24 -9.90 9.13
C HIS A 251 7.46 -8.46 9.61
N THR A 252 6.68 -8.02 10.61
CA THR A 252 6.58 -6.63 11.03
C THR A 252 6.37 -6.56 12.55
N LYS A 253 7.24 -5.84 13.26
CA LYS A 253 7.07 -5.55 14.69
C LYS A 253 6.27 -4.26 14.85
N ILE A 254 5.23 -4.27 15.68
CA ILE A 254 4.44 -3.05 15.98
C ILE A 254 4.22 -2.97 17.48
N SER A 255 4.49 -1.80 18.06
CA SER A 255 4.10 -1.50 19.43
C SER A 255 3.68 -0.05 19.58
N PHE A 256 2.85 0.28 20.56
CA PHE A 256 2.41 1.65 20.85
C PHE A 256 1.96 1.79 22.31
N ASP A 257 1.90 3.02 22.81
CA ASP A 257 1.39 3.27 24.17
C ASP A 257 -0.14 3.29 24.18
N THR A 258 -0.72 4.08 23.27
CA THR A 258 -2.16 4.19 23.12
C THR A 258 -2.58 4.31 21.66
N VAL A 259 -3.74 3.74 21.33
CA VAL A 259 -4.48 3.98 20.09
C VAL A 259 -5.88 4.41 20.46
N ARG A 260 -6.33 5.55 19.93
CA ARG A 260 -7.69 6.05 20.09
C ARG A 260 -8.38 6.10 18.73
N THR A 261 -9.61 5.59 18.67
CA THR A 261 -10.48 5.66 17.50
C THR A 261 -11.78 6.34 17.90
N GLU A 262 -12.12 7.41 17.20
CA GLU A 262 -13.34 8.17 17.37
C GLU A 262 -14.12 8.17 16.05
N MET A 263 -15.40 7.82 16.10
CA MET A 263 -16.37 8.04 15.04
C MET A 263 -17.40 9.04 15.56
N LYS A 264 -17.42 10.22 14.94
CA LYS A 264 -18.24 11.37 15.37
C LYS A 264 -19.65 11.27 14.81
N ASP A 265 -19.77 10.87 13.54
CA ASP A 265 -21.01 10.62 12.84
C ASP A 265 -20.81 9.68 11.64
N ALA A 266 -21.93 9.16 11.13
CA ALA A 266 -21.96 8.40 9.88
C ALA A 266 -23.34 8.45 9.22
N ASP A 267 -23.53 9.34 8.26
CA ASP A 267 -24.83 9.58 7.62
C ASP A 267 -24.70 9.94 6.13
N TYR A 268 -25.82 9.91 5.41
CA TYR A 268 -25.86 10.35 4.02
C TYR A 268 -25.71 11.86 3.91
N SER A 269 -24.89 12.29 2.96
CA SER A 269 -24.73 13.67 2.51
C SER A 269 -24.99 13.72 1.00
N GLY A 270 -26.23 14.05 0.63
CA GLY A 270 -26.74 13.79 -0.72
C GLY A 270 -26.76 12.29 -1.00
N ASP A 271 -26.22 11.87 -2.15
CA ASP A 271 -26.16 10.45 -2.56
C ASP A 271 -24.95 9.69 -1.97
N ASN A 272 -24.05 10.39 -1.28
CA ASN A 272 -22.84 9.80 -0.71
C ASN A 272 -23.03 9.47 0.77
N TYR A 273 -22.46 8.36 1.22
CA TYR A 273 -22.39 8.02 2.63
C TYR A 273 -21.12 8.63 3.24
N LYS A 274 -21.27 9.55 4.19
CA LYS A 274 -20.16 10.22 4.89
C LYS A 274 -19.91 9.53 6.23
N ILE A 275 -18.64 9.28 6.54
CA ILE A 275 -18.18 8.82 7.86
C ILE A 275 -17.11 9.81 8.35
N SER A 276 -17.36 10.46 9.48
CA SER A 276 -16.44 11.44 10.05
C SER A 276 -15.84 10.89 11.35
N GLY A 277 -14.51 10.98 11.50
CA GLY A 277 -13.83 10.37 12.63
C GLY A 277 -12.45 10.96 12.91
N SER A 278 -11.87 10.50 14.01
CA SER A 278 -10.48 10.79 14.35
C SER A 278 -9.76 9.53 14.84
N TRP A 279 -8.46 9.43 14.53
CA TRP A 279 -7.60 8.36 15.00
C TRP A 279 -6.36 9.00 15.60
N GLY A 280 -5.99 8.59 16.80
CA GLY A 280 -4.77 9.04 17.48
C GLY A 280 -3.91 7.85 17.86
N ILE A 281 -2.60 8.00 17.74
CA ILE A 281 -1.64 6.99 18.18
C ILE A 281 -0.43 7.64 18.83
N LYS A 282 0.00 7.08 19.97
CA LYS A 282 1.14 7.56 20.74
C LYS A 282 2.26 6.52 20.80
N ASN A 283 3.49 6.98 20.61
CA ASN A 283 4.73 6.21 20.67
C ASN A 283 4.69 4.92 19.82
N LEU A 284 4.14 5.03 18.61
CA LEU A 284 4.11 3.94 17.64
C LEU A 284 5.53 3.60 17.19
N LEU A 285 5.92 2.37 17.40
CA LEU A 285 7.12 1.76 16.83
C LEU A 285 6.70 0.81 15.71
N ILE A 286 7.34 0.94 14.56
CA ILE A 286 7.21 0.02 13.43
C ILE A 286 8.61 -0.47 13.05
N ASN A 287 8.85 -1.78 13.13
CA ASN A 287 10.02 -2.39 12.50
C ASN A 287 9.55 -3.18 11.27
N GLN A 288 9.89 -2.68 10.09
CA GLN A 288 9.68 -3.37 8.82
C GLN A 288 10.77 -2.98 7.84
N LYS A 289 11.62 -3.94 7.48
CA LYS A 289 12.70 -3.86 6.48
C LYS A 289 12.32 -3.16 5.18
N ARG A 290 11.08 -3.32 4.69
CA ARG A 290 10.61 -2.62 3.46
C ARG A 290 10.40 -1.12 3.67
N ILE A 291 10.08 -0.70 4.89
CA ILE A 291 9.86 0.71 5.26
C ILE A 291 11.19 1.36 5.62
N SER A 292 11.91 0.83 6.60
CA SER A 292 13.23 1.30 7.05
C SER A 292 14.09 0.12 7.51
N GLY A 293 15.42 0.30 7.50
CA GLY A 293 16.36 -0.67 8.09
C GLY A 293 16.40 -0.62 9.62
N ALA A 294 15.96 0.49 10.20
CA ALA A 294 15.89 0.73 11.63
C ALA A 294 14.44 0.75 12.14
N ASP A 295 14.27 0.78 13.45
CA ASP A 295 12.97 1.01 14.08
C ASP A 295 12.48 2.42 13.75
N VAL A 296 11.27 2.52 13.21
CA VAL A 296 10.60 3.80 12.96
C VAL A 296 9.71 4.14 14.14
N ILE A 297 9.99 5.26 14.81
CA ILE A 297 9.23 5.69 15.99
C ILE A 297 8.46 6.97 15.67
N VAL A 298 7.14 6.91 15.79
CA VAL A 298 6.20 8.03 15.66
C VAL A 298 5.70 8.40 17.07
N PRO A 299 6.21 9.50 17.67
CA PRO A 299 5.89 9.82 19.07
C PRO A 299 4.43 10.20 19.28
N ASP A 300 3.86 11.00 18.37
CA ASP A 300 2.47 11.40 18.40
C ASP A 300 1.99 11.66 16.98
N ALA A 301 0.93 10.97 16.58
CA ALA A 301 0.24 11.17 15.33
C ALA A 301 -1.27 11.15 15.53
N LYS A 302 -1.96 12.08 14.86
CA LYS A 302 -3.41 12.16 14.84
C LYS A 302 -3.90 12.34 13.41
N VAL A 303 -5.01 11.72 13.07
CA VAL A 303 -5.71 11.93 11.80
C VAL A 303 -7.14 12.30 12.13
N ASP A 304 -7.60 13.47 11.69
CA ASP A 304 -9.02 13.79 11.57
C ASP A 304 -9.41 13.53 10.12
N ALA A 305 -10.38 12.65 9.86
CA ALA A 305 -10.75 12.26 8.50
C ALA A 305 -12.26 12.36 8.25
N ASP A 306 -12.57 12.84 7.07
CA ASP A 306 -13.90 12.78 6.47
C ASP A 306 -13.84 11.83 5.28
N MET A 307 -14.49 10.68 5.41
CA MET A 307 -14.56 9.68 4.35
C MET A 307 -15.92 9.78 3.64
N LEU A 308 -15.89 9.91 2.32
CA LEU A 308 -17.07 9.94 1.45
C LEU A 308 -17.09 8.69 0.58
N ILE A 309 -18.17 7.94 0.67
CA ILE A 309 -18.39 6.71 -0.11
C ILE A 309 -19.56 6.98 -1.05
N GLY A 310 -19.28 7.08 -2.35
CA GLY A 310 -20.30 7.30 -3.37
C GLY A 310 -20.82 6.00 -3.98
N GLU A 311 -21.46 6.07 -5.15
CA GLU A 311 -21.97 4.88 -5.84
C GLU A 311 -20.86 3.90 -6.24
N ASN A 312 -19.73 4.44 -6.71
CA ASN A 312 -18.64 3.71 -7.36
C ASN A 312 -17.24 4.18 -6.91
N PHE A 313 -17.15 5.02 -5.89
CA PHE A 313 -15.87 5.55 -5.40
C PHE A 313 -15.81 5.58 -3.88
N VAL A 314 -14.58 5.61 -3.39
CA VAL A 314 -14.25 5.92 -1.99
C VAL A 314 -13.30 7.10 -1.98
N CYS A 315 -13.55 8.08 -1.12
CA CYS A 315 -12.82 9.33 -1.05
C CYS A 315 -12.49 9.69 0.40
N LEU A 316 -11.24 10.05 0.66
CA LEU A 316 -10.81 10.83 1.81
C LEU A 316 -10.87 12.30 1.41
N ASP A 317 -11.77 13.06 2.01
CA ASP A 317 -12.02 14.45 1.65
C ASP A 317 -10.84 15.37 2.04
N SER A 318 -10.70 16.47 1.32
CA SER A 318 -9.66 17.48 1.54
C SER A 318 -9.78 18.22 2.89
N THR A 319 -10.92 18.15 3.57
CA THR A 319 -11.06 18.62 4.97
C THR A 319 -10.28 17.76 5.96
N SER A 320 -9.87 16.55 5.56
CA SER A 320 -9.08 15.65 6.40
C SER A 320 -7.72 16.27 6.72
N THR A 321 -7.26 16.07 7.94
CA THR A 321 -5.99 16.62 8.43
C THR A 321 -5.20 15.55 9.17
N ILE A 322 -3.94 15.36 8.77
CA ILE A 322 -2.97 14.55 9.48
C ILE A 322 -2.07 15.50 10.28
N TYR A 323 -1.93 15.22 11.56
CA TYR A 323 -1.05 15.88 12.51
C TYR A 323 0.07 14.91 12.87
N LEU A 324 1.31 15.37 12.71
CA LEU A 324 2.51 14.67 13.15
C LEU A 324 3.28 15.66 14.03
N LYS A 325 3.20 15.50 15.36
CA LYS A 325 3.58 16.55 16.32
C LYS A 325 3.03 17.93 15.92
N ASN A 326 3.91 18.85 15.50
CA ASN A 326 3.58 20.24 15.15
C ASN A 326 3.40 20.45 13.64
N ALA A 327 3.66 19.44 12.82
CA ALA A 327 3.45 19.49 11.38
C ALA A 327 2.05 19.00 11.01
N THR A 328 1.43 19.67 10.04
CA THR A 328 0.09 19.34 9.53
C THR A 328 0.09 19.18 8.02
N VAL A 329 -0.77 18.28 7.54
CA VAL A 329 -0.98 18.05 6.12
C VAL A 329 -2.42 17.65 5.83
N HIS A 330 -2.95 18.14 4.71
CA HIS A 330 -4.32 17.91 4.24
C HIS A 330 -4.29 16.96 3.03
N PRO A 331 -4.43 15.65 3.24
CA PRO A 331 -4.53 14.69 2.15
C PRO A 331 -5.94 14.68 1.55
N TYR A 332 -5.99 14.45 0.24
CA TYR A 332 -7.19 14.07 -0.50
C TYR A 332 -6.86 12.79 -1.27
N LEU A 333 -7.66 11.75 -1.09
CA LEU A 333 -7.45 10.48 -1.78
C LEU A 333 -8.77 9.99 -2.33
N LYS A 334 -8.88 9.81 -3.64
CA LYS A 334 -10.10 9.27 -4.26
C LYS A 334 -9.76 8.08 -5.14
N TYR A 335 -10.46 6.99 -4.89
CA TYR A 335 -10.38 5.76 -5.67
C TYR A 335 -11.74 5.47 -6.29
N THR A 336 -11.83 5.60 -7.61
CA THR A 336 -13.02 5.29 -8.39
C THR A 336 -12.86 3.90 -9.00
N LEU A 337 -13.90 3.05 -8.90
CA LEU A 337 -13.87 1.67 -9.37
C LEU A 337 -14.43 1.48 -10.78
N SER A 338 -15.46 2.25 -11.16
CA SER A 338 -16.15 2.12 -12.45
C SER A 338 -16.57 3.48 -13.01
N PRO A 339 -16.71 3.68 -14.34
CA PRO A 339 -16.50 2.69 -15.41
C PRO A 339 -15.04 2.26 -15.55
N ASN A 340 -14.09 3.13 -15.21
CA ASN A 340 -12.66 2.86 -15.19
C ASN A 340 -12.11 3.03 -13.78
N LYS A 341 -10.99 2.36 -13.48
CA LYS A 341 -10.26 2.61 -12.24
C LYS A 341 -9.56 3.95 -12.34
N ILE A 342 -9.78 4.83 -11.37
CA ILE A 342 -9.12 6.13 -11.30
C ILE A 342 -8.49 6.28 -9.93
N TYR A 343 -7.22 6.69 -9.92
CA TYR A 343 -6.47 7.02 -8.73
C TYR A 343 -6.25 8.53 -8.70
N GLU A 344 -6.79 9.18 -7.69
CA GLU A 344 -6.60 10.59 -7.41
C GLU A 344 -5.96 10.75 -6.04
N MET A 345 -4.87 11.51 -5.98
CA MET A 345 -4.20 11.86 -4.73
C MET A 345 -3.78 13.32 -4.80
N LYS A 346 -4.18 14.10 -3.80
CA LYS A 346 -3.62 15.44 -3.58
C LYS A 346 -3.13 15.52 -2.15
N VAL A 347 -2.06 16.27 -1.94
CA VAL A 347 -1.52 16.52 -0.61
C VAL A 347 -1.21 17.99 -0.53
N ASN A 348 -1.82 18.69 0.43
CA ASN A 348 -1.55 20.09 0.67
C ASN A 348 -1.02 20.27 2.09
N ALA A 349 0.19 20.80 2.22
CA ALA A 349 0.68 21.34 3.47
C ALA A 349 0.82 22.85 3.28
N THR A 350 0.07 23.61 4.07
CA THR A 350 0.17 25.07 4.09
C THR A 350 1.56 25.51 4.56
N GLU A 351 1.86 26.79 4.40
CA GLU A 351 3.16 27.33 4.82
C GLU A 351 3.35 27.16 6.34
N GLN A 352 4.37 26.41 6.72
CA GLN A 352 4.67 26.01 8.09
C GLN A 352 6.14 26.23 8.43
N ASP A 353 6.44 26.40 9.72
CA ASP A 353 7.82 26.52 10.20
C ASP A 353 8.65 25.29 9.81
N ALA A 354 9.81 25.53 9.19
CA ALA A 354 10.64 24.46 8.66
C ALA A 354 11.24 23.59 9.77
N GLN A 355 11.63 24.17 10.90
CA GLN A 355 12.20 23.44 12.02
C GLN A 355 11.16 22.51 12.64
N ALA A 356 9.94 23.01 12.83
CA ALA A 356 8.81 22.23 13.32
C ALA A 356 8.50 21.01 12.43
N ILE A 357 8.62 21.13 11.10
CA ILE A 357 8.46 20.00 10.17
C ILE A 357 9.55 18.96 10.38
N PHE A 358 10.83 19.37 10.41
CA PHE A 358 11.96 18.44 10.56
C PHE A 358 11.92 17.71 11.90
N GLU A 359 11.55 18.40 12.99
CA GLU A 359 11.37 17.80 14.32
C GLU A 359 10.16 16.87 14.42
N SER A 360 9.21 17.01 13.48
CA SER A 360 8.02 16.17 13.41
C SER A 360 8.28 14.84 12.70
N PHE A 361 9.38 14.71 11.94
CA PHE A 361 9.68 13.45 11.27
C PHE A 361 9.84 12.29 12.28
N PRO A 362 9.36 11.08 11.92
CA PRO A 362 9.55 9.90 12.76
C PRO A 362 11.05 9.60 12.92
N LEU A 363 11.45 9.21 14.14
CA LEU A 363 12.83 8.80 14.42
C LEU A 363 13.15 7.49 13.67
N GLY A 364 14.37 7.35 13.13
CA GLY A 364 14.76 6.18 12.33
C GLY A 364 14.21 6.16 10.90
N LEU A 365 13.51 7.22 10.46
CA LEU A 365 13.01 7.34 9.09
C LEU A 365 14.00 8.09 8.17
N PHE A 366 14.65 9.15 8.65
CA PHE A 366 15.56 10.00 7.85
C PHE A 366 16.90 10.20 8.58
N GLU A 367 17.66 9.11 8.73
CA GLU A 367 18.87 9.07 9.56
C GLU A 367 19.89 10.17 9.24
N SER A 368 20.14 10.48 7.96
CA SER A 368 21.09 11.50 7.51
C SER A 368 20.67 12.92 7.94
N LEU A 369 19.36 13.14 8.06
CA LEU A 369 18.76 14.43 8.41
C LEU A 369 18.52 14.58 9.92
N GLU A 370 18.69 13.52 10.71
CA GLU A 370 18.49 13.57 12.16
C GLU A 370 19.43 14.60 12.82
N GLY A 371 18.85 15.48 13.65
CA GLY A 371 19.57 16.55 14.33
C GLY A 371 19.85 17.79 13.48
N MET A 372 19.40 17.83 12.22
CA MET A 372 19.50 19.01 11.37
C MET A 372 18.72 20.19 11.98
N GLN A 373 19.32 21.38 11.94
CA GLN A 373 18.65 22.62 12.36
C GLN A 373 18.48 23.54 11.15
N VAL A 374 17.25 24.02 10.95
CA VAL A 374 16.85 24.86 9.83
C VAL A 374 16.07 26.07 10.33
N SER A 375 15.95 27.09 9.49
CA SER A 375 15.07 28.24 9.73
C SER A 375 14.23 28.54 8.49
N GLY A 376 13.19 29.34 8.66
CA GLY A 376 12.29 29.74 7.59
C GLY A 376 11.06 28.84 7.53
N LYS A 377 10.39 28.82 6.39
CA LYS A 377 9.13 28.08 6.23
C LYS A 377 9.10 27.23 4.97
N LEU A 378 8.26 26.22 4.98
CA LEU A 378 8.03 25.31 3.86
C LEU A 378 6.54 25.17 3.58
N LYS A 379 6.19 25.09 2.30
CA LYS A 379 4.85 24.76 1.80
C LYS A 379 4.98 23.57 0.85
N TYR A 380 4.10 22.58 0.95
CA TYR A 380 4.12 21.40 0.09
C TYR A 380 2.80 21.22 -0.66
N ASN A 381 2.88 20.86 -1.95
CA ASN A 381 1.73 20.52 -2.77
C ASN A 381 2.05 19.29 -3.62
N LEU A 382 1.14 18.33 -3.67
CA LEU A 382 1.15 17.19 -4.57
C LEU A 382 -0.20 17.11 -5.27
N ASP A 383 -0.19 16.88 -6.58
CA ASP A 383 -1.36 16.53 -7.38
C ASP A 383 -1.02 15.34 -8.28
N PHE A 384 -1.70 14.23 -8.07
CA PHE A 384 -1.57 13.00 -8.83
C PHE A 384 -2.94 12.53 -9.31
N TYR A 385 -3.02 12.22 -10.61
CA TYR A 385 -4.21 11.70 -11.25
C TYR A 385 -3.81 10.64 -12.27
N LEU A 386 -4.41 9.45 -12.17
CA LEU A 386 -4.23 8.36 -13.12
C LEU A 386 -5.58 7.73 -13.46
N ASP A 387 -6.04 7.94 -14.69
CA ASP A 387 -7.09 7.12 -15.30
C ASP A 387 -6.44 5.90 -15.96
N THR A 388 -6.77 4.71 -15.46
CA THR A 388 -6.20 3.46 -15.95
C THR A 388 -6.57 3.13 -17.40
N SER A 389 -7.62 3.74 -17.95
CA SER A 389 -8.00 3.59 -19.36
C SER A 389 -7.15 4.45 -20.30
N MET A 390 -6.53 5.51 -19.79
CA MET A 390 -5.65 6.41 -20.52
C MET A 390 -4.35 6.67 -19.75
N PRO A 391 -3.46 5.69 -19.55
CA PRO A 391 -2.29 5.87 -18.67
C PRO A 391 -1.33 7.00 -19.11
N ASP A 392 -1.30 7.37 -20.39
CA ASP A 392 -0.48 8.49 -20.88
C ASP A 392 -1.00 9.86 -20.44
N SER A 393 -2.26 9.96 -20.00
CA SER A 393 -2.86 11.20 -19.48
C SER A 393 -2.52 11.45 -18.01
N VAL A 394 -1.69 10.60 -17.39
CA VAL A 394 -1.27 10.73 -15.99
C VAL A 394 -0.81 12.15 -15.70
N ARG A 395 -1.34 12.75 -14.63
CA ARG A 395 -0.89 14.03 -14.08
C ARG A 395 -0.12 13.74 -12.82
N PHE A 396 1.00 14.42 -12.67
CA PHE A 396 1.82 14.35 -11.47
C PHE A 396 2.53 15.69 -11.35
N ASN A 397 2.23 16.45 -10.31
CA ASN A 397 2.96 17.66 -9.93
C ASN A 397 3.28 17.58 -8.44
N SER A 398 4.54 17.81 -8.08
CA SER A 398 4.99 17.80 -6.68
C SER A 398 5.91 18.98 -6.45
N THR A 399 5.50 19.89 -5.57
CA THR A 399 6.21 21.15 -5.32
C THR A 399 6.43 21.35 -3.82
N LEU A 400 7.69 21.48 -3.42
CA LEU A 400 8.11 21.92 -2.08
C LEU A 400 8.71 23.33 -2.20
N THR A 401 7.97 24.33 -1.74
CA THR A 401 8.31 25.74 -1.86
C THR A 401 8.87 26.27 -0.54
N PRO A 402 10.11 26.75 -0.51
CA PRO A 402 10.68 27.39 0.66
C PRO A 402 10.43 28.89 0.70
N THR A 403 10.23 29.42 1.91
CA THR A 403 10.20 30.86 2.22
C THR A 403 11.28 31.16 3.24
N ASN A 404 12.31 31.93 2.87
CA ASN A 404 13.45 32.24 3.73
C ASN A 404 14.14 31.01 4.36
N PHE A 405 14.09 29.86 3.69
CA PHE A 405 14.67 28.61 4.20
C PHE A 405 16.20 28.71 4.26
N LYS A 406 16.79 28.31 5.38
CA LYS A 406 18.24 28.18 5.56
C LYS A 406 18.56 26.96 6.42
N ILE A 407 19.68 26.32 6.11
CA ILE A 407 20.27 25.28 6.95
C ILE A 407 21.23 25.96 7.92
N LEU A 408 20.98 25.80 9.23
CA LEU A 408 21.79 26.38 10.29
C LEU A 408 22.85 25.40 10.80
N LYS A 409 22.48 24.10 10.86
CA LYS A 409 23.35 23.02 11.31
C LYS A 409 23.03 21.74 10.56
N TRP A 410 24.07 21.02 10.13
CA TRP A 410 23.91 19.69 9.53
C TRP A 410 23.36 18.67 10.54
N GLY A 411 22.64 17.68 10.01
CA GLY A 411 22.29 16.48 10.78
C GLY A 411 23.49 15.55 10.95
N LYS A 412 23.24 14.24 10.97
CA LYS A 412 24.32 13.23 11.00
C LYS A 412 25.23 13.28 9.78
N THR A 413 24.75 13.80 8.65
CA THR A 413 25.49 13.86 7.39
C THR A 413 25.72 15.30 6.93
N ASP A 414 26.98 15.66 6.66
CA ASP A 414 27.33 16.90 5.97
C ASP A 414 27.04 16.77 4.46
N LEU A 415 26.04 17.52 4.00
CA LEU A 415 25.61 17.51 2.60
C LEU A 415 26.56 18.30 1.67
N GLN A 416 27.54 19.02 2.21
CA GLN A 416 28.57 19.73 1.45
C GLN A 416 29.88 18.95 1.34
N LYS A 417 30.00 17.76 1.95
CA LYS A 417 31.25 16.98 1.98
C LYS A 417 31.88 16.77 0.60
N ILE A 418 31.05 16.65 -0.45
CA ILE A 418 31.53 16.40 -1.82
C ILE A 418 32.21 17.60 -2.48
N ASN A 419 32.15 18.80 -1.86
CA ASN A 419 32.90 19.97 -2.33
C ASN A 419 34.41 19.85 -2.04
N SER A 420 34.82 18.94 -1.15
CA SER A 420 36.21 18.65 -0.83
C SER A 420 36.59 17.21 -1.21
N PRO A 421 37.88 16.84 -1.20
CA PRO A 421 38.28 15.44 -1.36
C PRO A 421 37.70 14.55 -0.26
N PHE A 422 37.20 13.36 -0.63
CA PHE A 422 36.60 12.41 0.32
C PHE A 422 36.80 10.96 -0.13
N VAL A 423 36.69 10.01 0.81
CA VAL A 423 36.71 8.58 0.50
C VAL A 423 35.29 8.10 0.21
N TYR A 424 35.13 7.43 -0.94
CA TYR A 424 33.90 6.76 -1.34
C TYR A 424 34.07 5.24 -1.21
N THR A 425 33.18 4.60 -0.44
CA THR A 425 33.15 3.15 -0.27
C THR A 425 31.85 2.60 -0.87
N PRO A 426 31.88 1.96 -2.05
CA PRO A 426 30.73 1.25 -2.59
C PRO A 426 30.37 0.05 -1.71
N TYR A 427 29.12 -0.40 -1.72
CA TYR A 427 28.68 -1.62 -1.03
C TYR A 427 28.04 -2.58 -2.04
N GLU A 428 28.29 -3.88 -1.91
CA GLU A 428 27.68 -4.93 -2.73
C GLU A 428 27.14 -6.04 -1.83
N TYR A 429 25.85 -6.38 -1.96
CA TYR A 429 25.15 -7.34 -1.10
C TYR A 429 25.38 -7.12 0.41
N GLY A 430 25.46 -5.85 0.83
CA GLY A 430 25.70 -5.45 2.23
C GLY A 430 27.17 -5.48 2.67
N LYS A 431 28.11 -5.85 1.78
CA LYS A 431 29.55 -5.86 2.07
C LYS A 431 30.22 -4.62 1.47
N PRO A 432 31.11 -3.93 2.20
CA PRO A 432 31.90 -2.84 1.63
C PRO A 432 32.84 -3.37 0.55
N MET A 433 32.92 -2.65 -0.57
CA MET A 433 33.91 -2.84 -1.62
C MET A 433 35.16 -2.01 -1.29
N ARG A 434 36.10 -1.88 -2.23
CA ARG A 434 37.31 -1.08 -2.00
C ARG A 434 36.99 0.39 -1.80
N ASP A 435 37.77 1.04 -0.96
CA ASP A 435 37.75 2.49 -0.82
C ASP A 435 38.31 3.16 -2.07
N ILE A 436 37.64 4.25 -2.49
CA ILE A 436 38.00 5.04 -3.65
C ILE A 436 38.16 6.47 -3.19
N MET A 437 39.38 6.99 -3.28
CA MET A 437 39.64 8.40 -2.98
C MET A 437 39.10 9.28 -4.11
N ILE A 438 38.18 10.19 -3.80
CA ILE A 438 37.59 11.14 -4.74
C ILE A 438 38.26 12.49 -4.56
N GLY A 439 39.34 12.70 -5.30
CA GLY A 439 40.09 13.94 -5.31
C GLY A 439 41.47 13.77 -5.95
N PRO A 440 42.28 14.86 -6.02
CA PRO A 440 43.52 14.88 -6.79
C PRO A 440 44.59 13.86 -6.38
N SER A 441 44.51 13.29 -5.18
CA SER A 441 45.45 12.25 -4.73
C SER A 441 45.19 10.87 -5.34
N ASN A 442 44.03 10.65 -5.96
CA ASN A 442 43.76 9.45 -6.73
C ASN A 442 44.19 9.69 -8.20
N PRO A 443 45.14 8.93 -8.75
CA PRO A 443 45.59 9.11 -10.13
C PRO A 443 44.49 8.85 -11.17
N ASN A 444 43.45 8.09 -10.81
CA ASN A 444 42.29 7.84 -11.68
C ASN A 444 41.17 8.88 -11.50
N PHE A 445 41.30 9.82 -10.56
CA PHE A 445 40.35 10.93 -10.44
C PHE A 445 40.55 11.89 -11.60
N THR A 446 39.49 12.13 -12.38
CA THR A 446 39.53 12.98 -13.57
C THR A 446 38.67 14.21 -13.36
N ARG A 447 39.25 15.41 -13.54
CA ARG A 447 38.47 16.65 -13.47
C ARG A 447 37.49 16.75 -14.63
N LEU A 448 36.38 17.46 -14.44
CA LEU A 448 35.33 17.57 -15.47
C LEU A 448 35.83 18.14 -16.80
N GLU A 449 36.84 19.01 -16.75
CA GLU A 449 37.51 19.61 -17.91
C GLU A 449 38.39 18.63 -18.68
N ASP A 450 38.93 17.61 -18.01
CA ASP A 450 39.80 16.58 -18.59
C ASP A 450 39.01 15.37 -19.11
N ILE A 451 37.68 15.41 -19.06
CA ILE A 451 36.79 14.37 -19.57
C ILE A 451 36.29 14.77 -20.96
N SER A 452 36.47 13.87 -21.93
CA SER A 452 36.04 14.07 -23.31
C SER A 452 34.58 14.53 -23.42
N PHE A 453 34.34 15.59 -24.21
CA PHE A 453 32.99 16.08 -24.52
C PHE A 453 32.10 14.99 -25.13
N ASN A 454 32.69 14.04 -25.85
CA ASN A 454 31.97 12.92 -26.45
C ASN A 454 31.26 12.08 -25.39
N PHE A 455 32.00 11.65 -24.36
CA PHE A 455 31.44 10.88 -23.25
C PHE A 455 30.45 11.72 -22.45
N ARG A 456 30.82 12.96 -22.09
CA ARG A 456 29.94 13.87 -21.34
C ARG A 456 28.58 14.04 -22.01
N ASN A 457 28.59 14.31 -23.32
CA ASN A 457 27.37 14.53 -24.10
C ASN A 457 26.56 13.25 -24.29
N ALA A 458 27.22 12.12 -24.53
CA ALA A 458 26.55 10.82 -24.65
C ALA A 458 25.84 10.42 -23.35
N LEU A 459 26.54 10.53 -22.22
CA LEU A 459 25.96 10.18 -20.92
C LEU A 459 24.81 11.10 -20.54
N LEU A 460 24.98 12.43 -20.66
CA LEU A 460 23.90 13.37 -20.40
C LEU A 460 22.69 13.12 -21.32
N THR A 461 22.92 12.79 -22.60
CA THR A 461 21.83 12.49 -23.54
C THR A 461 21.10 11.19 -23.19
N SER A 462 21.79 10.19 -22.66
CA SER A 462 21.19 8.91 -22.28
C SER A 462 20.47 8.98 -20.92
N GLU A 463 21.12 9.54 -19.90
CA GLU A 463 20.67 9.48 -18.51
C GLU A 463 19.83 10.70 -18.10
N ASP A 464 20.29 11.92 -18.41
CA ASP A 464 19.71 13.14 -17.87
C ASP A 464 19.90 14.35 -18.81
N PRO A 465 19.07 14.45 -19.87
CA PRO A 465 19.33 15.38 -20.96
C PRO A 465 19.08 16.86 -20.59
N SER A 466 18.47 17.12 -19.43
CA SER A 466 18.18 18.45 -18.90
C SER A 466 18.93 18.73 -17.60
N PHE A 467 19.98 17.95 -17.28
CA PHE A 467 20.71 18.00 -16.02
C PHE A 467 21.02 19.42 -15.51
N PHE A 468 21.60 20.26 -16.37
CA PHE A 468 21.99 21.63 -16.03
C PHE A 468 20.81 22.61 -15.86
N ARG A 469 19.60 22.23 -16.26
CA ARG A 469 18.41 23.10 -16.23
C ARG A 469 17.46 22.77 -15.09
N HIS A 470 17.35 21.50 -14.70
CA HIS A 470 16.44 21.08 -13.65
C HIS A 470 17.05 21.25 -12.24
N LYS A 471 16.19 21.29 -11.21
CA LYS A 471 16.56 21.39 -9.78
C LYS A 471 16.38 20.04 -9.09
N GLY A 472 17.15 19.04 -9.49
CA GLY A 472 17.08 17.67 -8.97
C GLY A 472 16.05 16.74 -9.61
N PHE A 473 14.92 17.22 -10.14
CA PHE A 473 13.84 16.36 -10.65
C PHE A 473 13.35 16.76 -12.04
N VAL A 474 12.86 15.78 -12.81
CA VAL A 474 12.22 16.00 -14.12
C VAL A 474 10.81 15.39 -14.11
N GLU A 475 9.80 16.24 -13.91
CA GLU A 475 8.39 15.84 -13.77
C GLU A 475 7.89 14.99 -14.96
N GLU A 476 8.25 15.39 -16.19
CA GLU A 476 7.89 14.67 -17.41
C GLU A 476 8.45 13.24 -17.43
N SER A 477 9.67 13.02 -16.94
CA SER A 477 10.29 11.70 -16.84
C SER A 477 9.55 10.82 -15.83
N ILE A 478 9.11 11.40 -14.71
CA ILE A 478 8.30 10.70 -13.70
C ILE A 478 6.94 10.29 -14.30
N ARG A 479 6.24 11.22 -14.96
CA ARG A 479 4.96 10.94 -15.63
C ARG A 479 5.08 9.82 -16.68
N LYS A 480 6.08 9.91 -17.56
CA LYS A 480 6.36 8.88 -18.59
C LYS A 480 6.70 7.53 -17.96
N SER A 481 7.46 7.53 -16.86
CA SER A 481 7.79 6.32 -16.11
C SER A 481 6.54 5.65 -15.55
N ILE A 482 5.66 6.41 -14.87
CA ILE A 482 4.40 5.90 -14.32
C ILE A 482 3.52 5.30 -15.43
N ALA A 483 3.34 6.02 -16.55
CA ALA A 483 2.53 5.58 -17.67
C ALA A 483 3.04 4.26 -18.28
N VAL A 484 4.35 4.16 -18.54
CA VAL A 484 4.97 2.96 -19.12
C VAL A 484 4.91 1.78 -18.15
N ASN A 485 5.24 1.99 -16.88
CA ASN A 485 5.24 0.93 -15.88
C ASN A 485 3.83 0.40 -15.61
N PHE A 486 2.83 1.28 -15.64
CA PHE A 486 1.42 0.88 -15.53
C PHE A 486 0.98 0.02 -16.73
N LYS A 487 1.28 0.46 -17.96
CA LYS A 487 0.95 -0.29 -19.19
C LYS A 487 1.61 -1.66 -19.25
N GLU A 488 2.87 -1.74 -18.84
CA GLU A 488 3.66 -2.97 -18.88
C GLU A 488 3.45 -3.86 -17.65
N LYS A 489 2.73 -3.37 -16.64
CA LYS A 489 2.48 -4.03 -15.35
C LYS A 489 3.76 -4.51 -14.65
N ARG A 490 4.88 -3.82 -14.90
CA ARG A 490 6.21 -4.07 -14.35
C ARG A 490 7.03 -2.79 -14.38
N PHE A 491 8.05 -2.71 -13.53
CA PHE A 491 9.01 -1.61 -13.55
C PHE A 491 9.95 -1.75 -14.76
N LYS A 492 9.62 -1.08 -15.86
CA LYS A 492 10.39 -1.09 -17.11
C LYS A 492 11.22 0.19 -17.29
N ARG A 493 10.76 1.31 -16.74
CA ARG A 493 11.38 2.62 -16.90
C ARG A 493 11.55 3.30 -15.54
N GLY A 494 12.73 3.87 -15.32
CA GLY A 494 13.03 4.74 -14.17
C GLY A 494 12.74 6.22 -14.47
N GLY A 495 12.66 7.02 -13.42
CA GLY A 495 12.50 8.49 -13.51
C GLY A 495 13.58 9.27 -12.73
N SER A 496 14.63 8.60 -12.27
CA SER A 496 15.70 9.21 -11.46
C SER A 496 16.66 10.03 -12.32
N THR A 497 17.05 11.20 -11.84
CA THR A 497 18.05 12.10 -12.45
C THR A 497 19.47 11.76 -12.00
N ILE A 498 20.50 12.36 -12.61
CA ILE A 498 21.88 12.23 -12.14
C ILE A 498 22.02 12.74 -10.70
N SER A 499 21.33 13.83 -10.34
CA SER A 499 21.35 14.36 -8.97
C SER A 499 20.84 13.34 -7.95
N MET A 500 19.75 12.63 -8.29
CA MET A 500 19.18 11.56 -7.46
C MET A 500 20.13 10.36 -7.33
N GLN A 501 20.72 9.93 -8.45
CA GLN A 501 21.68 8.83 -8.46
C GLN A 501 22.94 9.18 -7.63
N LEU A 502 23.46 10.40 -7.76
CA LEU A 502 24.59 10.89 -6.97
C LEU A 502 24.27 10.87 -5.47
N VAL A 503 23.12 11.42 -5.07
CA VAL A 503 22.71 11.46 -3.67
C VAL A 503 22.56 10.05 -3.09
N LYS A 504 21.89 9.17 -3.83
CA LYS A 504 21.74 7.75 -3.49
C LYS A 504 23.09 7.10 -3.21
N ASN A 505 24.09 7.36 -4.05
CA ASN A 505 25.37 6.69 -3.97
C ASN A 505 26.28 7.26 -2.87
N VAL A 506 26.23 8.57 -2.61
CA VAL A 506 27.21 9.25 -1.73
C VAL A 506 26.72 9.45 -0.30
N PHE A 507 25.41 9.69 -0.11
CA PHE A 507 24.86 10.08 1.20
C PHE A 507 24.02 8.99 1.85
N LEU A 508 23.52 8.02 1.10
CA LEU A 508 22.55 7.04 1.59
C LEU A 508 23.09 5.62 1.56
N SER A 509 22.53 4.76 2.40
CA SER A 509 22.82 3.33 2.39
C SER A 509 22.23 2.66 1.13
N ARG A 510 22.76 1.50 0.71
CA ARG A 510 22.18 0.74 -0.42
C ARG A 510 20.86 0.00 -0.09
N GLN A 511 20.32 0.14 1.12
CA GLN A 511 19.11 -0.58 1.51
C GLN A 511 17.91 -0.10 0.67
N LYS A 512 17.22 -1.00 -0.01
CA LYS A 512 16.09 -0.65 -0.89
C LYS A 512 14.80 -0.47 -0.08
N THR A 513 14.73 0.60 0.72
CA THR A 513 13.57 0.92 1.59
C THR A 513 12.81 2.16 1.12
N LEU A 514 11.54 2.29 1.53
CA LEU A 514 10.72 3.48 1.27
C LEU A 514 11.30 4.73 1.93
N ALA A 515 11.76 4.60 3.17
CA ALA A 515 12.38 5.66 3.95
C ALA A 515 13.61 6.22 3.24
N ARG A 516 14.52 5.34 2.77
CA ARG A 516 15.69 5.75 1.99
C ARG A 516 15.29 6.54 0.75
N LYS A 517 14.25 6.10 0.02
CA LYS A 517 13.84 6.80 -1.20
C LYS A 517 13.24 8.19 -0.91
N ALA A 518 12.45 8.31 0.16
CA ALA A 518 11.94 9.59 0.60
C ALA A 518 13.08 10.52 1.08
N GLU A 519 14.06 9.99 1.80
CA GLU A 519 15.26 10.70 2.22
C GLU A 519 16.10 11.19 1.03
N GLU A 520 16.27 10.37 -0.01
CA GLU A 520 16.92 10.73 -1.27
C GLU A 520 16.27 11.95 -1.91
N ILE A 521 14.93 11.97 -1.99
CA ILE A 521 14.18 13.10 -2.54
C ILE A 521 14.40 14.35 -1.69
N LEU A 522 14.37 14.25 -0.36
CA LEU A 522 14.59 15.39 0.53
C LEU A 522 16.02 15.93 0.42
N ILE A 523 17.04 15.07 0.41
CA ILE A 523 18.45 15.50 0.28
C ILE A 523 18.71 16.13 -1.09
N VAL A 524 18.19 15.56 -2.18
CA VAL A 524 18.30 16.17 -3.52
C VAL A 524 17.69 17.56 -3.53
N TRP A 525 16.50 17.73 -2.95
CA TRP A 525 15.86 19.03 -2.83
C TRP A 525 16.72 20.00 -1.99
N LEU A 526 17.26 19.56 -0.85
CA LEU A 526 18.13 20.38 0.00
C LEU A 526 19.37 20.87 -0.77
N ILE A 527 20.07 19.97 -1.47
CA ILE A 527 21.28 20.28 -2.23
C ILE A 527 20.98 21.25 -3.38
N GLU A 528 19.99 20.92 -4.22
CA GLU A 528 19.70 21.66 -5.45
C GLU A 528 19.07 23.02 -5.15
N ASN A 529 18.17 23.10 -4.16
CA ASN A 529 17.47 24.35 -3.86
C ASN A 529 18.33 25.32 -3.05
N ASN A 530 19.20 24.83 -2.15
CA ASN A 530 20.14 25.68 -1.41
C ASN A 530 21.47 25.88 -2.14
N LYS A 531 21.63 25.33 -3.35
CA LYS A 531 22.86 25.41 -4.16
C LYS A 531 24.11 24.97 -3.38
N LEU A 532 23.96 23.90 -2.58
CA LEU A 532 25.05 23.42 -1.72
C LEU A 532 26.25 22.91 -2.52
N ILE A 533 25.99 22.38 -3.72
CA ILE A 533 26.99 21.88 -4.66
C ILE A 533 26.64 22.39 -6.06
N SER A 534 27.64 22.82 -6.83
CA SER A 534 27.44 23.24 -8.24
C SER A 534 27.11 22.06 -9.15
N LYS A 535 26.37 22.30 -10.24
CA LYS A 535 26.06 21.26 -11.25
C LYS A 535 27.32 20.63 -11.84
N GLN A 536 28.36 21.43 -12.08
CA GLN A 536 29.65 20.97 -12.56
C GLN A 536 30.30 20.01 -11.55
N ARG A 537 30.35 20.38 -10.28
CA ARG A 537 30.94 19.51 -9.25
C ARG A 537 30.13 18.24 -9.03
N MET A 538 28.79 18.32 -9.06
CA MET A 538 27.94 17.12 -9.00
C MET A 538 28.24 16.17 -10.15
N LEU A 539 28.38 16.69 -11.37
CA LEU A 539 28.67 15.89 -12.55
C LEU A 539 30.08 15.28 -12.52
N GLU A 540 31.08 16.06 -12.08
CA GLU A 540 32.45 15.60 -11.89
C GLU A 540 32.51 14.43 -10.91
N VAL A 541 31.92 14.59 -9.72
CA VAL A 541 31.89 13.53 -8.72
C VAL A 541 31.12 12.32 -9.26
N TYR A 542 29.96 12.53 -9.90
CA TYR A 542 29.19 11.46 -10.53
C TYR A 542 30.06 10.64 -11.50
N PHE A 543 30.78 11.28 -12.42
CA PHE A 543 31.67 10.59 -13.35
C PHE A 543 32.83 9.86 -12.69
N ASN A 544 33.22 10.22 -11.46
CA ASN A 544 34.31 9.58 -10.74
C ASN A 544 33.85 8.48 -9.77
N ILE A 545 32.55 8.35 -9.48
CA ILE A 545 32.03 7.34 -8.55
C ILE A 545 31.18 6.25 -9.21
N ILE A 546 30.66 6.50 -10.42
CA ILE A 546 29.73 5.56 -11.06
C ILE A 546 30.43 4.24 -11.38
N GLU A 547 29.75 3.14 -11.08
CA GLU A 547 30.20 1.80 -11.43
C GLU A 547 30.09 1.64 -12.95
N MET A 548 31.19 1.24 -13.59
CA MET A 548 31.28 1.02 -15.03
C MET A 548 31.69 -0.41 -15.37
N GLY A 549 31.79 -1.30 -14.39
CA GLY A 549 32.10 -2.72 -14.54
C GLY A 549 32.33 -3.35 -13.17
N PRO A 550 32.49 -4.69 -13.11
CA PRO A 550 32.83 -5.36 -11.85
C PRO A 550 34.11 -4.77 -11.25
N ASN A 551 34.00 -4.09 -10.11
CA ASN A 551 35.10 -3.39 -9.44
C ASN A 551 35.84 -2.33 -10.29
N VAL A 552 35.14 -1.73 -11.26
CA VAL A 552 35.64 -0.61 -12.10
C VAL A 552 34.78 0.60 -11.81
N TYR A 553 35.37 1.63 -11.21
CA TYR A 553 34.64 2.81 -10.75
C TYR A 553 35.22 4.09 -11.32
N GLY A 554 34.34 4.94 -11.82
CA GLY A 554 34.70 6.22 -12.39
C GLY A 554 35.28 6.12 -13.82
N ILE A 555 35.25 7.25 -14.51
CA ILE A 555 35.63 7.36 -15.92
C ILE A 555 37.13 7.15 -16.16
N GLY A 556 37.98 7.56 -15.21
CA GLY A 556 39.42 7.38 -15.28
C GLY A 556 39.77 5.90 -15.42
N GLU A 557 39.34 5.10 -14.45
CA GLU A 557 39.57 3.66 -14.48
C GLU A 557 38.91 2.99 -15.68
N ALA A 558 37.66 3.35 -16.00
CA ALA A 558 36.93 2.72 -17.09
C ALA A 558 37.60 2.94 -18.46
N SER A 559 38.12 4.14 -18.71
CA SER A 559 38.81 4.47 -19.96
C SER A 559 40.09 3.64 -20.13
N HIS A 560 40.88 3.50 -19.06
CA HIS A 560 42.07 2.65 -19.06
C HIS A 560 41.73 1.15 -19.13
N TYR A 561 40.66 0.73 -18.45
CA TYR A 561 40.22 -0.65 -18.41
C TYR A 561 39.75 -1.12 -19.79
N TYR A 562 38.76 -0.45 -20.38
CA TYR A 562 38.16 -0.88 -21.64
C TYR A 562 38.99 -0.57 -22.88
N PHE A 563 39.67 0.57 -22.92
CA PHE A 563 40.25 1.12 -24.15
C PHE A 563 41.75 1.42 -24.07
N SER A 564 42.37 1.32 -22.89
CA SER A 564 43.76 1.78 -22.65
C SER A 564 43.98 3.27 -22.99
N LYS A 565 42.95 4.10 -22.82
CA LYS A 565 42.98 5.53 -23.15
C LYS A 565 42.83 6.38 -21.91
N SER A 566 43.32 7.62 -21.98
CA SER A 566 42.93 8.63 -21.01
C SER A 566 41.49 9.10 -21.28
N PRO A 567 40.75 9.58 -20.26
CA PRO A 567 39.36 10.03 -20.42
C PRO A 567 39.15 11.16 -21.43
N SER A 568 40.16 11.98 -21.70
CA SER A 568 40.12 13.06 -22.69
C SER A 568 40.16 12.54 -24.13
N GLU A 569 40.70 11.34 -24.35
CA GLU A 569 40.90 10.73 -25.67
C GLU A 569 39.70 9.89 -26.14
N LEU A 570 38.64 9.78 -25.33
CA LEU A 570 37.47 8.98 -25.68
C LEU A 570 36.78 9.52 -26.94
N SER A 571 36.63 8.65 -27.93
CA SER A 571 35.88 8.90 -29.16
C SER A 571 34.36 8.98 -28.91
N VAL A 572 33.59 9.42 -29.92
CA VAL A 572 32.11 9.40 -29.88
C VAL A 572 31.59 7.99 -29.61
N GLY A 573 32.11 6.98 -30.31
CA GLY A 573 31.67 5.59 -30.15
C GLY A 573 31.97 5.05 -28.75
N GLU A 574 33.16 5.30 -28.22
CA GLU A 574 33.56 4.87 -26.87
C GLU A 574 32.74 5.60 -25.79
N GLY A 575 32.44 6.89 -25.99
CA GLY A 575 31.57 7.67 -25.12
C GLY A 575 30.13 7.12 -25.09
N ILE A 576 29.58 6.78 -26.25
CA ILE A 576 28.24 6.16 -26.37
C ILE A 576 28.23 4.76 -25.73
N PHE A 577 29.29 3.97 -25.91
CA PHE A 577 29.43 2.67 -25.26
C PHE A 577 29.40 2.80 -23.74
N LEU A 578 30.25 3.67 -23.17
CA LEU A 578 30.30 3.87 -21.72
C LEU A 578 28.97 4.42 -21.17
N ALA A 579 28.27 5.26 -21.93
CA ALA A 579 26.92 5.68 -21.55
C ALA A 579 25.91 4.52 -21.54
N ASN A 580 26.03 3.57 -22.47
CA ASN A 580 25.15 2.41 -22.57
C ASN A 580 25.28 1.43 -21.40
N ILE A 581 26.45 1.36 -20.77
CA ILE A 581 26.71 0.38 -19.70
C ILE A 581 26.30 0.88 -18.32
N VAL A 582 26.16 2.19 -18.10
CA VAL A 582 25.82 2.76 -16.79
C VAL A 582 24.57 2.14 -16.15
N PRO A 583 23.45 1.89 -16.87
CA PRO A 583 22.29 1.22 -16.27
C PRO A 583 22.54 -0.23 -15.85
N LYS A 584 23.52 -0.92 -16.45
CA LYS A 584 23.84 -2.34 -16.22
C LYS A 584 25.36 -2.58 -16.34
N PRO A 585 26.19 -2.09 -15.41
CA PRO A 585 27.65 -2.04 -15.58
C PRO A 585 28.30 -3.42 -15.61
N LYS A 586 27.80 -4.36 -14.81
CA LYS A 586 28.29 -5.75 -14.76
C LYS A 586 28.07 -6.53 -16.06
N ALA A 587 27.22 -6.02 -16.95
CA ALA A 587 26.97 -6.62 -18.25
C ALA A 587 27.88 -6.08 -19.37
N ALA A 588 28.86 -5.22 -19.04
CA ALA A 588 29.68 -4.52 -20.03
C ALA A 588 30.48 -5.46 -20.94
N LEU A 589 31.19 -6.46 -20.39
CA LEU A 589 31.99 -7.38 -21.20
C LEU A 589 31.15 -8.24 -22.15
N TYR A 590 29.91 -8.59 -21.77
CA TYR A 590 29.01 -9.38 -22.62
C TYR A 590 28.53 -8.66 -23.88
N LYS A 591 28.80 -7.35 -24.00
CA LYS A 591 28.48 -6.52 -25.16
C LYS A 591 29.52 -6.63 -26.28
N PHE A 592 30.66 -7.26 -26.01
CA PHE A 592 31.71 -7.51 -26.98
C PHE A 592 31.64 -8.93 -27.57
N MET A 593 32.07 -9.06 -28.82
CA MET A 593 32.38 -10.29 -29.53
C MET A 593 33.77 -10.80 -29.16
N SER A 594 34.08 -12.06 -29.41
CA SER A 594 35.39 -12.67 -29.11
C SER A 594 36.60 -11.90 -29.70
N ASP A 595 36.43 -11.24 -30.85
CA ASP A 595 37.44 -10.39 -31.50
C ASP A 595 37.59 -8.98 -30.88
N GLY A 596 36.80 -8.67 -29.84
CA GLY A 596 36.76 -7.38 -29.17
C GLY A 596 35.94 -6.30 -29.88
N SER A 597 35.23 -6.60 -30.97
CA SER A 597 34.21 -5.71 -31.56
C SER A 597 32.93 -5.68 -30.72
N LEU A 598 32.09 -4.66 -30.91
CA LEU A 598 30.76 -4.62 -30.31
C LEU A 598 29.78 -5.55 -31.01
N LYS A 599 28.84 -6.12 -30.26
CA LYS A 599 27.73 -6.90 -30.81
C LYS A 599 26.76 -6.00 -31.60
N GLU A 600 26.34 -6.46 -32.78
CA GLU A 600 25.48 -5.74 -33.73
C GLU A 600 24.16 -5.22 -33.15
N TYR A 601 23.59 -5.88 -32.14
CA TYR A 601 22.33 -5.43 -31.52
C TYR A 601 22.45 -4.06 -30.83
N LEU A 602 23.66 -3.56 -30.59
CA LEU A 602 23.92 -2.23 -30.03
C LEU A 602 23.89 -1.11 -31.08
N PHE A 603 24.02 -1.43 -32.36
CA PHE A 603 24.02 -0.45 -33.45
C PHE A 603 22.78 0.48 -33.44
N PRO A 604 21.54 -0.01 -33.21
CA PRO A 604 20.38 0.86 -33.07
C PRO A 604 20.46 1.84 -31.90
N TYR A 605 21.07 1.43 -30.77
CA TYR A 605 21.27 2.33 -29.62
C TYR A 605 22.28 3.43 -29.97
N PHE A 606 23.38 3.09 -30.65
CA PHE A 606 24.36 4.07 -31.11
C PHE A 606 23.75 5.10 -32.04
N ASN A 607 22.97 4.65 -33.02
CA ASN A 607 22.22 5.55 -33.89
C ASN A 607 21.23 6.40 -33.11
N PHE A 608 20.49 5.85 -32.15
CA PHE A 608 19.53 6.62 -31.36
C PHE A 608 20.20 7.75 -30.57
N ILE A 609 21.26 7.46 -29.82
CA ILE A 609 21.99 8.46 -29.02
C ILE A 609 22.71 9.45 -29.92
N GLY A 610 23.47 8.96 -30.91
CA GLY A 610 24.23 9.81 -31.83
C GLY A 610 23.33 10.77 -32.63
N ASN A 611 22.21 10.29 -33.17
CA ASN A 611 21.24 11.16 -33.84
C ASN A 611 20.62 12.18 -32.87
N THR A 612 20.39 11.80 -31.62
CA THR A 612 19.86 12.72 -30.60
C THR A 612 20.90 13.80 -30.25
N MET A 613 22.17 13.43 -30.14
CA MET A 613 23.28 14.37 -29.95
C MET A 613 23.45 15.29 -31.16
N ALA A 614 23.39 14.76 -32.38
CA ALA A 614 23.53 15.53 -33.61
C ALA A 614 22.41 16.55 -33.79
N LYS A 615 21.15 16.16 -33.52
CA LYS A 615 19.99 17.07 -33.50
C LYS A 615 20.14 18.22 -32.50
N ARG A 616 20.96 18.03 -31.46
CA ARG A 616 21.25 19.03 -30.43
C ARG A 616 22.54 19.82 -30.69
N GLY A 617 23.23 19.56 -31.81
CA GLY A 617 24.51 20.18 -32.13
C GLY A 617 25.69 19.72 -31.26
N LEU A 618 25.57 18.57 -30.58
CA LEU A 618 26.60 18.05 -29.67
C LEU A 618 27.64 17.15 -30.36
N THR A 619 27.36 16.71 -31.59
CA THR A 619 28.24 15.94 -32.47
C THR A 619 27.83 16.20 -33.92
N PRO A 620 28.73 16.08 -34.91
CA PRO A 620 28.34 16.08 -36.32
C PRO A 620 27.34 14.95 -36.64
N ALA A 621 26.49 15.17 -37.64
CA ALA A 621 25.63 14.10 -38.15
C ALA A 621 26.49 13.02 -38.82
N ASP A 622 26.16 11.75 -38.57
CA ASP A 622 26.91 10.59 -39.04
C ASP A 622 25.94 9.47 -39.42
N THR A 623 26.15 8.85 -40.58
CA THR A 623 25.37 7.71 -41.07
C THR A 623 26.06 6.36 -40.83
N SER A 624 27.32 6.37 -40.39
CA SER A 624 28.16 5.18 -40.15
C SER A 624 28.01 4.57 -38.74
N GLY A 625 27.07 5.07 -37.94
CA GLY A 625 26.78 4.55 -36.61
C GLY A 625 27.53 5.23 -35.47
N TYR A 626 27.98 6.48 -35.64
CA TYR A 626 28.58 7.30 -34.59
C TYR A 626 29.80 6.64 -33.94
N GLY A 627 30.68 6.10 -34.76
CA GLY A 627 31.90 5.42 -34.31
C GLY A 627 31.71 4.00 -33.77
N PHE A 628 30.53 3.38 -33.97
CA PHE A 628 30.23 2.00 -33.55
C PHE A 628 31.33 1.00 -33.92
N TYR A 629 31.74 0.97 -35.19
CA TYR A 629 32.77 0.03 -35.67
C TYR A 629 34.20 0.37 -35.20
N GLY A 630 34.41 1.58 -34.67
CA GLY A 630 35.67 2.03 -34.11
C GLY A 630 35.87 1.63 -32.64
N VAL A 631 34.82 1.19 -31.95
CA VAL A 631 34.92 0.75 -30.56
C VAL A 631 35.54 -0.65 -30.51
N ARG A 632 36.72 -0.75 -29.89
CA ARG A 632 37.45 -2.02 -29.73
C ARG A 632 37.87 -2.21 -28.29
N LEU A 633 37.54 -3.37 -27.73
CA LEU A 633 38.02 -3.77 -26.41
C LEU A 633 39.55 -3.95 -26.43
N ARG A 634 40.22 -3.44 -25.40
CA ARG A 634 41.64 -3.68 -25.13
C ARG A 634 41.98 -5.17 -25.20
N GLU A 635 43.08 -5.50 -25.86
CA GLU A 635 43.51 -6.87 -26.14
C GLU A 635 43.56 -7.76 -24.89
N GLY A 636 44.12 -7.26 -23.79
CA GLY A 636 44.23 -8.00 -22.53
C GLY A 636 42.90 -8.40 -21.87
N LEU A 637 41.77 -7.84 -22.30
CA LEU A 637 40.43 -8.21 -21.81
C LEU A 637 39.71 -9.21 -22.72
N ARG A 638 40.16 -9.40 -23.98
CA ARG A 638 39.49 -10.28 -24.95
C ARG A 638 39.50 -11.75 -24.53
N GLN A 639 40.51 -12.15 -23.75
CA GLN A 639 40.63 -13.50 -23.18
C GLN A 639 39.51 -13.86 -22.19
N TYR A 640 38.80 -12.88 -21.63
CA TYR A 640 37.69 -13.09 -20.69
C TYR A 640 36.32 -13.09 -21.39
N LEU A 641 36.28 -13.00 -22.72
CA LEU A 641 35.04 -12.98 -23.48
C LEU A 641 34.53 -14.40 -23.74
N LEU A 642 33.22 -14.57 -23.65
CA LEU A 642 32.57 -15.83 -23.95
C LEU A 642 32.62 -16.14 -25.46
N PRO A 643 32.58 -17.43 -25.86
CA PRO A 643 32.46 -17.82 -27.25
C PRO A 643 31.19 -17.25 -27.90
N ASP A 644 31.27 -16.88 -29.18
CA ASP A 644 30.20 -16.17 -29.90
C ASP A 644 28.88 -16.97 -30.02
N SER A 645 28.91 -18.28 -29.77
CA SER A 645 27.75 -19.19 -29.79
C SER A 645 26.94 -19.25 -28.49
N ALA A 646 27.38 -18.59 -27.41
CA ALA A 646 26.66 -18.60 -26.13
C ALA A 646 25.39 -17.71 -26.20
N ALA A 647 24.23 -18.34 -26.33
CA ALA A 647 22.94 -17.67 -26.17
C ALA A 647 22.69 -17.40 -24.68
N ILE A 648 22.73 -16.13 -24.27
CA ILE A 648 22.45 -15.73 -22.88
C ILE A 648 21.08 -15.05 -22.82
N ASP A 649 20.26 -15.55 -21.91
CA ASP A 649 19.00 -14.90 -21.54
C ASP A 649 19.28 -13.60 -20.80
N THR A 650 19.26 -12.48 -21.53
CA THR A 650 19.48 -11.12 -20.98
C THR A 650 18.38 -10.66 -20.02
N SER A 651 17.33 -11.45 -19.81
CA SER A 651 16.31 -11.22 -18.78
C SER A 651 16.70 -11.75 -17.40
N SER A 652 17.74 -12.61 -17.31
CA SER A 652 18.15 -13.30 -16.08
C SER A 652 19.26 -12.61 -15.26
N VAL A 653 19.83 -11.51 -15.77
CA VAL A 653 20.76 -10.67 -14.98
C VAL A 653 19.93 -9.64 -14.23
N ASP A 654 19.75 -9.89 -12.93
CA ASP A 654 18.99 -9.09 -11.98
C ASP A 654 19.06 -7.60 -12.33
N MET A 655 17.92 -7.04 -12.73
CA MET A 655 17.80 -5.60 -12.79
C MET A 655 17.97 -5.12 -11.35
N ASP A 656 18.89 -4.19 -11.13
CA ASP A 656 18.84 -3.39 -9.92
C ASP A 656 17.52 -2.61 -9.95
N GLU A 657 16.47 -3.21 -9.36
CA GLU A 657 15.13 -2.64 -9.26
C GLU A 657 15.22 -1.39 -8.39
N ASP A 658 15.50 -0.26 -9.03
CA ASP A 658 15.33 1.07 -8.49
C ASP A 658 13.84 1.45 -8.63
N LEU A 659 13.08 1.23 -7.55
CA LEU A 659 11.91 1.98 -7.06
C LEU A 659 10.79 1.07 -6.55
N LEU A 660 10.57 1.13 -5.23
CA LEU A 660 9.56 0.42 -4.43
C LEU A 660 9.70 -1.11 -4.48
N PRO A 661 9.63 -1.82 -3.33
CA PRO A 661 9.60 -3.27 -3.35
C PRO A 661 8.40 -3.73 -4.19
N THR A 662 8.68 -4.42 -5.30
CA THR A 662 7.68 -5.22 -6.00
C THR A 662 7.06 -6.20 -4.99
N PRO A 663 5.74 -6.46 -5.04
CA PRO A 663 5.20 -7.60 -4.33
C PRO A 663 5.85 -8.84 -4.95
N GLU A 664 6.76 -9.48 -4.22
CA GLU A 664 7.34 -10.77 -4.60
C GLU A 664 6.23 -11.68 -5.10
N ALA A 665 6.44 -12.25 -6.28
CA ALA A 665 5.61 -13.32 -6.79
C ALA A 665 5.65 -14.47 -5.78
N THR A 666 4.56 -14.62 -5.05
CA THR A 666 4.36 -15.60 -4.01
C THR A 666 4.56 -17.00 -4.60
N GLN A 667 5.66 -17.67 -4.23
CA GLN A 667 5.82 -19.11 -4.36
C GLN A 667 5.88 -19.73 -2.97
N GLU A 668 4.70 -19.91 -2.38
CA GLU A 668 4.29 -21.15 -1.72
C GLU A 668 2.76 -21.10 -1.55
N LYS A 669 2.05 -22.08 -2.13
CA LYS A 669 0.59 -22.14 -2.11
C LYS A 669 0.10 -22.67 -0.76
N SER A 670 0.00 -21.80 0.24
CA SER A 670 -1.02 -21.95 1.29
C SER A 670 -1.89 -20.68 1.27
N ARG A 671 -3.21 -20.86 1.18
CA ARG A 671 -4.16 -19.73 1.08
C ARG A 671 -4.32 -19.10 2.46
N ASN A 672 -3.89 -17.84 2.61
CA ASN A 672 -4.03 -17.12 3.88
C ASN A 672 -5.51 -16.82 4.21
N LEU A 673 -5.85 -16.81 5.51
CA LEU A 673 -7.21 -16.52 6.01
C LEU A 673 -7.78 -15.21 5.47
N ILE A 674 -6.94 -14.17 5.34
CA ILE A 674 -7.32 -12.86 4.77
C ILE A 674 -7.72 -12.99 3.30
N GLU A 675 -7.01 -13.79 2.50
CA GLU A 675 -7.39 -14.07 1.10
C GLU A 675 -8.68 -14.89 0.99
N ARG A 676 -8.99 -15.74 1.99
CA ARG A 676 -10.25 -16.50 2.07
C ARG A 676 -11.43 -15.61 2.51
N ILE A 677 -11.22 -14.66 3.42
CA ILE A 677 -12.24 -13.73 3.93
C ILE A 677 -12.58 -12.64 2.92
N PHE A 678 -11.56 -11.98 2.35
CA PHE A 678 -11.75 -10.84 1.45
C PHE A 678 -11.76 -11.22 -0.04
N GLY A 679 -11.49 -12.50 -0.33
CA GLY A 679 -11.40 -13.04 -1.68
C GLY A 679 -10.12 -12.58 -2.39
N SER A 680 -9.47 -13.50 -3.09
CA SER A 680 -8.59 -13.11 -4.19
C SER A 680 -9.42 -12.25 -5.14
N SER A 681 -8.94 -11.05 -5.49
CA SER A 681 -9.45 -10.38 -6.68
C SER A 681 -9.42 -11.43 -7.79
N LYS A 682 -10.53 -11.62 -8.51
CA LYS A 682 -10.47 -12.39 -9.73
C LYS A 682 -9.30 -11.78 -10.49
N LYS A 683 -8.28 -12.59 -10.79
CA LYS A 683 -7.52 -12.35 -12.01
C LYS A 683 -8.62 -12.24 -13.07
N ASP A 684 -8.88 -11.01 -13.51
CA ASP A 684 -9.54 -10.78 -14.78
C ASP A 684 -8.56 -11.29 -15.83
N THR A 685 -8.41 -12.62 -15.91
CA THR A 685 -8.29 -13.28 -17.19
C THR A 685 -9.57 -12.89 -17.89
N VAL A 686 -9.48 -11.78 -18.64
CA VAL A 686 -10.13 -11.72 -19.93
C VAL A 686 -9.74 -13.03 -20.59
N LYS A 687 -10.65 -14.01 -20.56
CA LYS A 687 -10.68 -15.03 -21.60
C LYS A 687 -10.88 -14.21 -22.86
N VAL A 688 -9.77 -13.86 -23.51
CA VAL A 688 -9.80 -13.68 -24.95
C VAL A 688 -10.25 -15.04 -25.43
N GLN A 689 -11.54 -15.13 -25.73
CA GLN A 689 -12.05 -16.14 -26.60
C GLN A 689 -11.22 -15.96 -27.86
N ALA A 690 -10.21 -16.81 -28.02
CA ALA A 690 -9.47 -16.89 -29.25
C ALA A 690 -10.52 -17.19 -30.32
N LYS A 691 -10.89 -16.16 -31.09
CA LYS A 691 -11.37 -16.41 -32.43
C LYS A 691 -10.24 -17.20 -33.08
N THR A 692 -10.52 -18.46 -33.36
CA THR A 692 -9.70 -19.29 -34.23
C THR A 692 -9.79 -18.69 -35.64
N ASP A 693 -9.19 -17.51 -35.84
CA ASP A 693 -8.80 -17.07 -37.16
C ASP A 693 -7.54 -17.86 -37.47
N THR A 694 -7.70 -18.88 -38.31
CA THR A 694 -6.61 -19.66 -38.89
C THR A 694 -5.65 -18.71 -39.61
N VAL A 695 -4.64 -18.22 -38.89
CA VAL A 695 -3.54 -17.44 -39.47
C VAL A 695 -2.75 -18.40 -40.35
N LYS A 696 -2.93 -18.26 -41.68
CA LYS A 696 -2.13 -18.99 -42.68
C LYS A 696 -0.64 -18.80 -42.37
N THR A 697 0.10 -19.90 -42.31
CA THR A 697 1.54 -19.88 -42.04
C THR A 697 2.30 -19.09 -43.11
N LYS A 698 3.48 -18.55 -42.79
CA LYS A 698 4.37 -17.85 -43.75
C LYS A 698 4.63 -18.65 -45.04
N LYS A 699 4.55 -19.98 -44.98
CA LYS A 699 4.70 -20.89 -46.13
C LYS A 699 3.46 -20.86 -47.04
N GLN A 700 2.25 -20.84 -46.46
CA GLN A 700 0.97 -20.72 -47.18
C GLN A 700 0.82 -19.34 -47.85
N LEU A 701 1.18 -18.25 -47.17
CA LEU A 701 1.21 -16.89 -47.75
C LEU A 701 2.23 -16.76 -48.91
N ARG A 702 3.31 -17.55 -48.89
CA ARG A 702 4.29 -17.61 -50.00
C ARG A 702 3.77 -18.41 -51.18
N GLN A 703 2.95 -19.44 -50.97
CA GLN A 703 2.30 -20.22 -52.03
C GLN A 703 1.19 -19.40 -52.72
N GLU A 704 0.35 -18.69 -51.96
CA GLU A 704 -0.69 -17.80 -52.53
C GLU A 704 -0.06 -16.68 -53.38
N ARG A 705 1.01 -16.04 -52.90
CA ARG A 705 1.72 -15.02 -53.70
C ARG A 705 2.39 -15.58 -54.95
N ARG A 706 2.72 -16.87 -54.98
CA ARG A 706 3.26 -17.55 -56.18
C ARG A 706 2.14 -17.88 -57.17
N GLU A 707 0.97 -18.30 -56.70
CA GLU A 707 -0.20 -18.55 -57.54
C GLU A 707 -0.82 -17.26 -58.10
N GLU A 708 -0.89 -16.17 -57.32
CA GLU A 708 -1.31 -14.86 -57.81
C GLU A 708 -0.36 -14.29 -58.87
N ARG A 709 0.95 -14.51 -58.71
CA ARG A 709 1.95 -14.15 -59.74
C ARG A 709 1.83 -15.01 -61.00
N ARG A 710 1.34 -16.23 -60.88
CA ARG A 710 1.08 -17.14 -62.00
C ARG A 710 -0.17 -16.72 -62.77
N LYS A 711 -1.27 -16.45 -62.06
CA LYS A 711 -2.53 -15.92 -62.65
C LYS A 711 -2.37 -14.53 -63.28
N LYS A 712 -1.52 -13.65 -62.72
CA LYS A 712 -1.19 -12.35 -63.35
C LYS A 712 -0.32 -12.48 -64.60
N LYS A 713 0.41 -13.59 -64.78
CA LYS A 713 1.14 -13.88 -66.02
C LYS A 713 0.26 -14.55 -67.08
N GLU A 714 -0.78 -15.27 -66.69
CA GLU A 714 -1.72 -15.92 -67.60
C GLU A 714 -2.83 -14.98 -68.12
N ASN A 715 -3.16 -13.91 -67.39
CA ASN A 715 -4.17 -12.91 -67.80
C ASN A 715 -3.57 -11.58 -68.32
N GLY A 716 -2.28 -11.58 -68.69
CA GLY A 716 -1.57 -10.41 -69.19
C GLY A 716 -0.79 -10.67 -70.48
N GLY A 717 -1.30 -11.58 -71.33
CA GLY A 717 -0.81 -11.87 -72.68
C GLY A 717 -1.90 -11.60 -73.71
#